data_AF-A0A8C0WLW4-F1
#
_entry.id   AF-A0A8C0WLW4-F1
#
_cell.length_a   1.000
_cell.length_b   1.000
_cell.length_c   1.000
_cell.angle_alpha   90.00
_cell.angle_beta   90.00
_cell.angle_gamma   90.00
#
_symmetry.space_group_name_H-M   'P 1'
#
loop_
_entity.id
_entity.type
_entity.pdbx_description
1 polymer ?
#
loop_
_entity_poly.entity_id
_entity_poly.type
_entity_poly.pdbx_seq_one_letter_code
_entity_poly.pdbx_strand_id
1 'polypeptide(L)'
;MTTAAERKYINIRKRLDQLGYRQTLTVECLPLVEKLFSDLVHTTESLRQSKLSSVKAEKESANFDFVLEPYKVENSRLSRENNELYLELMKLRELSEQNIKDLKTSLKKCARETADLKFLNNQYVHKLKLLEKESKAKNEKIQQLQEKNLHAVVQTPGGKKKNIAFRRQRMQIDEPAPPSEVSSYPVPQPDDPYIADLLEVADNRIQELQQEVHQLQEKLAIMESGVRDYSKQIELREREIERLSIALDGGRSPDVLSLETRNKTNEKLIAHLNIQVDFLQQANKELEKHIQELTETKDTVTTEVVNLSNKNEKLCQELTEIDQLAQQLERHKEEVLETADKELEEAKELNLCHKEKERMSNELLLKSDLETVVYQLEQEKQRLSKKMESFAVTERELTLEVERMRLEHGIKRRDKSPSRLDTFLKGIEEERDYYKKELERLQHIVQRRSCSTNYCVREKIPTFKAPEKGDYNSEVHQITRERDELQRMLERFEKYMEDIQSNVKLLTAERDKLNVLYNEAQEELSVLKQESTQTQVSSNVINFMEKEKDFALSDLRRIMSEKEVLKEKLKNIEEMGAFGKSELEKTIEHLTCVNHQLESEKYELQSKMLIMKETIESLENKSKFQAQKLSHVTGDSSHQKTEMNSLRMVNEQLQRSIDDYQHRLSIKRSELESAQEQIKILEEKIDKLTFKMTSQNEEAHVMKKTIGVIDKEKDFLQETVDEKTEMIANLQENLANKEKAIAQMKITVSEYELAIKELNDTLTNRDREISSLRRQLDATHKELDEVGKSREISFKENRRLQDDLATMARENQEVSLELEAAVQEKEEMKSRVHNYITEVSRWESLMATKEKENQDLLDKFQMLHNRAEDWEVKAHQAEGESSSVRLELLSIDTERRHLRERVELLEKEIQEHINAHHAYESQISSMAKAMSRLEEELRRNENEKAAALNDLSSLRELCIKLDSGKDVMTQQLNSKNLELERTVVELENVKSESELLKKQLASERYAIKNLETLLATNRDKEFHSHLTSHEKDTEIQLLKEKLTLSESKLTSQSRENTMLRAKVAQLQTDNDTLKRQVSTEKYERERAIQEIRRHGLPAPPLSSTLRSPLQSPEHVNV
;
A
#
# COMPACT_ATOMS: atom_id res chain seq x y z
N MET A 1 36.14 -70.62 -9.89
CA MET A 1 35.24 -69.65 -10.56
C MET A 1 35.61 -68.27 -10.05
N THR A 2 35.71 -67.24 -10.89
CA THR A 2 35.91 -65.86 -10.39
C THR A 2 34.60 -65.26 -9.89
N THR A 3 34.67 -64.64 -8.72
CA THR A 3 33.56 -63.97 -8.03
C THR A 3 33.12 -62.71 -8.78
N ALA A 4 31.89 -62.24 -8.52
CA ALA A 4 31.39 -61.01 -9.13
C ALA A 4 32.21 -59.77 -8.75
N ALA A 5 32.78 -59.76 -7.53
CA ALA A 5 33.65 -58.69 -7.05
C ALA A 5 34.95 -58.56 -7.86
N GLU A 6 35.62 -59.68 -8.17
CA GLU A 6 36.85 -59.69 -8.98
C GLU A 6 36.61 -59.16 -10.40
N ARG A 7 35.45 -59.46 -11.00
CA ARG A 7 35.09 -58.97 -12.33
C ARG A 7 34.84 -57.46 -12.33
N LYS A 8 34.14 -56.95 -11.31
CA LYS A 8 34.01 -55.49 -11.08
C LYS A 8 35.37 -54.84 -10.87
N TYR A 9 36.21 -55.43 -10.02
CA TYR A 9 37.56 -54.94 -9.72
C TYR A 9 38.39 -54.74 -10.99
N ILE A 10 38.50 -55.78 -11.82
CA ILE A 10 39.25 -55.74 -13.07
C ILE A 10 38.68 -54.68 -14.05
N ASN A 11 37.36 -54.51 -14.11
CA ASN A 11 36.73 -53.55 -15.01
C ASN A 11 36.97 -52.09 -14.57
N ILE A 12 36.67 -51.77 -13.31
CA ILE A 12 36.91 -50.45 -12.72
C ILE A 12 38.40 -50.11 -12.75
N ARG A 13 39.28 -51.08 -12.46
CA ARG A 13 40.73 -50.91 -12.56
C ARG A 13 41.18 -50.55 -13.97
N LYS A 14 40.69 -51.23 -15.00
CA LYS A 14 41.00 -50.88 -16.40
C LYS A 14 40.56 -49.46 -16.76
N ARG A 15 39.38 -49.03 -16.32
CA ARG A 15 38.87 -47.66 -16.56
C ARG A 15 39.70 -46.60 -15.82
N LEU A 16 40.18 -46.90 -14.62
CA LEU A 16 41.11 -46.04 -13.87
C LEU A 16 42.50 -45.96 -14.50
N ASP A 17 43.08 -47.09 -14.93
CA ASP A 17 44.37 -47.13 -15.65
C ASP A 17 44.31 -46.36 -16.97
N GLN A 18 43.17 -46.38 -17.67
CA GLN A 18 42.91 -45.57 -18.88
C GLN A 18 42.89 -44.06 -18.59
N LEU A 19 42.45 -43.63 -17.40
CA LEU A 19 42.56 -42.25 -16.94
C LEU A 19 43.89 -41.95 -16.19
N GLY A 20 44.82 -42.90 -16.14
CA GLY A 20 46.14 -42.73 -15.53
C GLY A 20 46.21 -42.95 -14.01
N TYR A 21 45.12 -43.31 -13.34
CA TYR A 21 45.08 -43.56 -11.89
C TYR A 21 45.67 -44.93 -11.53
N ARG A 22 47.00 -44.98 -11.40
CA ARG A 22 47.76 -46.24 -11.22
C ARG A 22 47.91 -46.74 -9.79
N GLN A 23 47.47 -45.99 -8.78
CA GLN A 23 47.59 -46.31 -7.34
C GLN A 23 46.91 -47.65 -6.98
N THR A 24 47.41 -48.37 -5.97
CA THR A 24 46.85 -49.67 -5.55
C THR A 24 45.44 -49.51 -4.96
N LEU A 25 44.50 -50.35 -5.41
CA LEU A 25 43.11 -50.37 -4.95
C LEU A 25 42.83 -51.65 -4.18
N THR A 26 42.30 -51.55 -2.96
CA THR A 26 41.77 -52.69 -2.18
C THR A 26 40.35 -53.03 -2.60
N VAL A 27 39.94 -54.29 -2.42
CA VAL A 27 38.61 -54.78 -2.83
C VAL A 27 37.48 -54.12 -2.02
N GLU A 28 37.74 -53.76 -0.76
CA GLU A 28 36.79 -53.09 0.14
C GLU A 28 36.40 -51.69 -0.35
N CYS A 29 37.36 -50.92 -0.90
CA CYS A 29 37.12 -49.57 -1.41
C CYS A 29 36.39 -49.56 -2.77
N LEU A 30 36.22 -50.72 -3.42
CA LEU A 30 35.73 -50.84 -4.78
C LEU A 30 34.34 -50.21 -5.02
N PRO A 31 33.31 -50.38 -4.15
CA PRO A 31 31.97 -49.83 -4.41
C PRO A 31 31.93 -48.29 -4.34
N LEU A 32 32.76 -47.69 -3.49
CA LEU A 32 32.89 -46.23 -3.40
C LEU A 32 33.58 -45.67 -4.64
N VAL A 33 34.66 -46.31 -5.08
CA VAL A 33 35.39 -45.91 -6.29
C VAL A 33 34.57 -46.15 -7.56
N GLU A 34 33.73 -47.20 -7.61
CA GLU A 34 32.76 -47.42 -8.69
C GLU A 34 31.77 -46.26 -8.82
N LYS A 35 31.20 -45.79 -7.70
CA LYS A 35 30.31 -44.62 -7.67
C LYS A 35 31.03 -43.34 -8.07
N LEU A 36 32.11 -42.97 -7.37
CA LEU A 36 32.86 -41.73 -7.64
C LEU A 36 33.35 -41.64 -9.09
N PHE A 37 33.72 -42.77 -9.72
CA PHE A 37 34.05 -42.82 -11.14
C PHE A 37 32.83 -42.58 -12.03
N SER A 38 31.67 -43.18 -11.71
CA SER A 38 30.43 -42.96 -12.45
C SER A 38 29.95 -41.51 -12.33
N ASP A 39 30.04 -40.93 -11.14
CA ASP A 39 29.67 -39.54 -10.86
C ASP A 39 30.61 -38.57 -11.59
N LEU A 40 31.92 -38.87 -11.66
CA LEU A 40 32.89 -38.10 -12.43
C LEU A 40 32.66 -38.18 -13.95
N VAL A 41 32.28 -39.35 -14.47
CA VAL A 41 31.89 -39.51 -15.88
C VAL A 41 30.60 -38.72 -16.17
N HIS A 42 29.55 -38.88 -15.36
CA HIS A 42 28.30 -38.15 -15.57
C HIS A 42 28.46 -36.64 -15.43
N THR A 43 29.26 -36.13 -14.50
CA THR A 43 29.52 -34.69 -14.37
C THR A 43 30.36 -34.14 -15.51
N THR A 44 31.37 -34.87 -16.02
CA THR A 44 32.16 -34.44 -17.19
C THR A 44 31.38 -34.52 -18.50
N GLU A 45 30.51 -35.53 -18.68
CA GLU A 45 29.57 -35.61 -19.81
C GLU A 45 28.51 -34.50 -19.75
N SER A 46 27.93 -34.24 -18.57
CA SER A 46 26.96 -33.16 -18.36
C SER A 46 27.59 -31.79 -18.60
N LEU A 47 28.82 -31.55 -18.14
CA LEU A 47 29.57 -30.33 -18.41
C LEU A 47 29.89 -30.18 -19.91
N ARG A 48 30.17 -31.27 -20.62
CA ARG A 48 30.37 -31.26 -22.08
C ARG A 48 29.09 -30.93 -22.83
N GLN A 49 27.95 -31.52 -22.43
CA GLN A 49 26.63 -31.19 -23.01
C GLN A 49 26.26 -29.74 -22.72
N SER A 50 26.41 -29.28 -21.48
CA SER A 50 26.17 -27.88 -21.06
C SER A 50 27.01 -26.88 -21.87
N LYS A 51 28.30 -27.14 -22.08
CA LYS A 51 29.16 -26.30 -22.94
C LYS A 51 28.72 -26.30 -24.40
N LEU A 52 28.28 -27.44 -24.94
CA LEU A 52 27.75 -27.51 -26.30
C LEU A 52 26.42 -26.74 -26.44
N SER A 53 25.54 -26.78 -25.43
CA SER A 53 24.34 -25.94 -25.42
C SER A 53 24.65 -24.45 -25.26
N SER A 54 25.66 -24.07 -24.47
CA SER A 54 26.11 -22.67 -24.35
C SER A 54 26.59 -22.13 -25.70
N VAL A 55 27.53 -22.82 -26.35
CA VAL A 55 28.06 -22.41 -27.66
C VAL A 55 26.99 -22.41 -28.76
N LYS A 56 25.93 -23.23 -28.64
CA LYS A 56 24.77 -23.16 -29.53
C LYS A 56 23.91 -21.93 -29.24
N ALA A 57 23.57 -21.67 -27.97
CA ALA A 57 22.80 -20.51 -27.53
C ALA A 57 23.51 -19.18 -27.82
N GLU A 58 24.84 -19.11 -27.66
CA GLU A 58 25.67 -17.95 -28.01
C GLU A 58 25.58 -17.62 -29.51
N LYS A 59 25.63 -18.65 -30.38
CA LYS A 59 25.47 -18.48 -31.84
C LYS A 59 24.04 -18.09 -32.23
N GLU A 60 23.05 -18.66 -31.56
CA GLU A 60 21.64 -18.32 -31.79
C GLU A 60 21.36 -16.87 -31.32
N SER A 61 21.91 -16.45 -30.18
CA SER A 61 21.85 -15.07 -29.68
C SER A 61 22.51 -14.08 -30.64
N ALA A 62 23.72 -14.38 -31.14
CA ALA A 62 24.40 -13.51 -32.11
C ALA A 62 23.63 -13.39 -33.44
N ASN A 63 22.92 -14.45 -33.85
CA ASN A 63 22.04 -14.42 -35.01
C ASN A 63 20.75 -13.62 -34.75
N PHE A 64 20.19 -13.69 -33.54
CA PHE A 64 19.08 -12.83 -33.13
C PHE A 64 19.49 -11.35 -33.10
N ASP A 65 20.67 -11.00 -32.55
CA ASP A 65 21.14 -9.61 -32.58
C ASP A 65 21.31 -9.07 -34.01
N PHE A 66 21.86 -9.88 -34.94
CA PHE A 66 21.96 -9.49 -36.35
C PHE A 66 20.59 -9.23 -37.00
N VAL A 67 19.57 -10.04 -36.68
CA VAL A 67 18.20 -9.85 -37.18
C VAL A 67 17.47 -8.69 -36.49
N LEU A 68 17.78 -8.41 -35.22
CA LEU A 68 17.17 -7.34 -34.44
C LEU A 68 17.77 -5.96 -34.73
N GLU A 69 19.05 -5.86 -35.09
CA GLU A 69 19.73 -4.57 -35.28
C GLU A 69 19.03 -3.64 -36.29
N PRO A 70 18.56 -4.10 -37.47
CA PRO A 70 17.76 -3.27 -38.39
C PRO A 70 16.49 -2.72 -37.73
N TYR A 71 15.79 -3.53 -36.92
CA TYR A 71 14.59 -3.08 -36.20
C TYR A 71 14.91 -2.13 -35.03
N LYS A 72 16.06 -2.30 -34.35
CA LYS A 72 16.54 -1.34 -33.33
C LYS A 72 16.83 0.03 -33.97
N VAL A 73 17.50 0.04 -35.12
CA VAL A 73 17.81 1.26 -35.89
C VAL A 73 16.53 1.92 -36.42
N GLU A 74 15.60 1.13 -36.97
CA GLU A 74 14.34 1.63 -37.51
C GLU A 74 13.40 2.16 -36.42
N ASN A 75 13.30 1.48 -35.27
CA ASN A 75 12.55 2.00 -34.12
C ASN A 75 13.19 3.30 -33.59
N SER A 76 14.53 3.40 -33.63
CA SER A 76 15.28 4.63 -33.32
C SER A 76 15.17 5.73 -34.40
N ARG A 77 14.65 5.42 -35.59
CA ARG A 77 14.24 6.39 -36.62
C ARG A 77 12.82 6.86 -36.37
N LEU A 78 11.87 5.92 -36.28
CA LEU A 78 10.46 6.20 -36.03
C LEU A 78 10.24 6.97 -34.73
N SER A 79 11.00 6.68 -33.67
CA SER A 79 10.94 7.43 -32.40
C SER A 79 11.36 8.90 -32.56
N ARG A 80 12.29 9.22 -33.47
CA ARG A 80 12.70 10.61 -33.74
C ARG A 80 11.69 11.32 -34.64
N GLU A 81 11.23 10.67 -35.70
CA GLU A 81 10.19 11.21 -36.59
C GLU A 81 8.89 11.48 -35.82
N ASN A 82 8.51 10.62 -34.87
CA ASN A 82 7.35 10.82 -34.00
C ASN A 82 7.54 12.02 -33.06
N ASN A 83 8.73 12.18 -32.44
CA ASN A 83 9.05 13.35 -31.63
C ASN A 83 9.09 14.66 -32.44
N GLU A 84 9.59 14.62 -33.68
CA GLU A 84 9.61 15.74 -34.62
C GLU A 84 8.18 16.13 -35.04
N LEU A 85 7.33 15.15 -35.38
CA LEU A 85 5.91 15.37 -35.68
C LEU A 85 5.11 15.89 -34.48
N TYR A 86 5.37 15.42 -33.25
CA TYR A 86 4.78 16.01 -32.04
C TYR A 86 5.17 17.48 -31.86
N LEU A 87 6.43 17.85 -32.17
CA LEU A 87 6.90 19.23 -32.08
C LEU A 87 6.29 20.12 -33.18
N GLU A 88 6.06 19.59 -34.39
CA GLU A 88 5.33 20.31 -35.45
C GLU A 88 3.84 20.47 -35.14
N LEU A 89 3.19 19.43 -34.62
CA LEU A 89 1.80 19.49 -34.14
C LEU A 89 1.64 20.51 -33.00
N MET A 90 2.61 20.60 -32.08
CA MET A 90 2.61 21.62 -31.03
C MET A 90 2.72 23.04 -31.61
N LYS A 91 3.64 23.29 -32.56
CA LYS A 91 3.78 24.59 -33.24
C LYS A 91 2.53 24.96 -34.05
N LEU A 92 1.95 24.02 -34.79
CA LEU A 92 0.72 24.21 -35.54
C LEU A 92 -0.46 24.53 -34.61
N ARG A 93 -0.53 23.85 -33.47
CA ARG A 93 -1.50 24.15 -32.41
C ARG A 93 -1.30 25.56 -31.87
N GLU A 94 -0.09 25.95 -31.48
CA GLU A 94 0.21 27.30 -30.97
C GLU A 94 -0.16 28.39 -31.98
N LEU A 95 0.18 28.19 -33.27
CA LEU A 95 -0.19 29.10 -34.36
C LEU A 95 -1.72 29.17 -34.54
N SER A 96 -2.43 28.03 -34.45
CA SER A 96 -3.90 27.99 -34.53
C SER A 96 -4.55 28.68 -33.32
N GLU A 97 -4.03 28.48 -32.11
CA GLU A 97 -4.51 29.15 -30.90
C GLU A 97 -4.25 30.66 -30.96
N GLN A 98 -3.16 31.10 -31.58
CA GLN A 98 -2.89 32.51 -31.83
C GLN A 98 -3.87 33.10 -32.87
N ASN A 99 -4.04 32.46 -34.03
CA ASN A 99 -5.03 32.87 -35.03
C ASN A 99 -6.46 32.94 -34.44
N ILE A 100 -6.81 32.01 -33.55
CA ILE A 100 -8.09 32.00 -32.83
C ILE A 100 -8.19 33.18 -31.84
N LYS A 101 -7.10 33.60 -31.18
CA LYS A 101 -7.07 34.82 -30.33
C LYS A 101 -7.28 36.07 -31.19
N ASP A 102 -6.63 36.16 -32.34
CA ASP A 102 -6.66 37.35 -33.20
C ASP A 102 -7.98 37.48 -34.00
N LEU A 103 -8.61 36.35 -34.35
CA LEU A 103 -10.00 36.34 -34.80
C LEU A 103 -10.97 36.73 -33.68
N LYS A 104 -10.72 36.32 -32.42
CA LYS A 104 -11.54 36.72 -31.26
C LYS A 104 -11.39 38.21 -30.88
N THR A 105 -10.23 38.84 -31.09
CA THR A 105 -10.05 40.28 -30.88
C THR A 105 -10.72 41.07 -32.01
N SER A 106 -10.53 40.65 -33.27
CA SER A 106 -11.22 41.21 -34.44
C SER A 106 -12.75 41.13 -34.32
N LEU A 107 -13.30 39.97 -33.93
CA LEU A 107 -14.73 39.82 -33.68
C LEU A 107 -15.25 40.75 -32.57
N LYS A 108 -14.48 40.95 -31.49
CA LYS A 108 -14.81 41.92 -30.43
C LYS A 108 -14.76 43.37 -30.92
N LYS A 109 -13.89 43.70 -31.87
CA LYS A 109 -13.83 45.03 -32.50
C LYS A 109 -15.09 45.28 -33.35
N CYS A 110 -15.40 44.37 -34.27
CA CYS A 110 -16.59 44.49 -35.12
C CYS A 110 -17.91 44.42 -34.34
N ALA A 111 -17.96 43.70 -33.21
CA ALA A 111 -19.11 43.70 -32.31
C ALA A 111 -19.34 45.05 -31.62
N ARG A 112 -18.28 45.80 -31.26
CA ARG A 112 -18.37 47.18 -30.76
C ARG A 112 -18.85 48.13 -31.85
N GLU A 113 -18.19 48.10 -33.01
CA GLU A 113 -18.57 48.91 -34.18
C GLU A 113 -20.04 48.68 -34.58
N THR A 114 -20.53 47.44 -34.51
CA THR A 114 -21.94 47.09 -34.73
C THR A 114 -22.87 47.64 -33.64
N ALA A 115 -22.43 47.72 -32.38
CA ALA A 115 -23.22 48.33 -31.30
C ALA A 115 -23.29 49.86 -31.46
N ASP A 116 -22.17 50.49 -31.82
CA ASP A 116 -22.08 51.94 -32.05
C ASP A 116 -22.93 52.36 -33.27
N LEU A 117 -22.86 51.60 -34.36
CA LEU A 117 -23.75 51.79 -35.53
C LEU A 117 -25.22 51.58 -35.20
N LYS A 118 -25.56 50.61 -34.32
CA LYS A 118 -26.94 50.42 -33.84
C LYS A 118 -27.39 51.59 -32.94
N PHE A 119 -26.53 52.15 -32.12
CA PHE A 119 -26.83 53.34 -31.32
C PHE A 119 -27.07 54.56 -32.22
N LEU A 120 -26.20 54.79 -33.20
CA LEU A 120 -26.33 55.88 -34.17
C LEU A 120 -27.60 55.74 -35.03
N ASN A 121 -27.92 54.53 -35.50
CA ASN A 121 -29.16 54.26 -36.24
C ASN A 121 -30.40 54.52 -35.38
N ASN A 122 -30.43 54.08 -34.11
CA ASN A 122 -31.50 54.42 -33.17
C ASN A 122 -31.64 55.94 -32.96
N GLN A 123 -30.53 56.69 -32.92
CA GLN A 123 -30.56 58.15 -32.84
C GLN A 123 -31.17 58.78 -34.11
N TYR A 124 -30.80 58.30 -35.31
CA TYR A 124 -31.42 58.75 -36.57
C TYR A 124 -32.91 58.39 -36.66
N VAL A 125 -33.32 57.19 -36.23
CA VAL A 125 -34.74 56.78 -36.16
C VAL A 125 -35.51 57.67 -35.18
N HIS A 126 -34.91 58.08 -34.06
CA HIS A 126 -35.54 59.06 -33.15
C HIS A 126 -35.66 60.45 -33.80
N LYS A 127 -34.62 60.91 -34.51
CA LYS A 127 -34.63 62.20 -35.24
C LYS A 127 -35.69 62.21 -36.35
N LEU A 128 -35.82 61.12 -37.11
CA LEU A 128 -36.89 60.93 -38.10
C LEU A 128 -38.27 61.00 -37.45
N LYS A 129 -38.51 60.28 -36.35
CA LYS A 129 -39.79 60.32 -35.61
C LYS A 129 -40.14 61.69 -35.04
N LEU A 130 -39.16 62.55 -34.76
CA LEU A 130 -39.41 63.95 -34.40
C LEU A 130 -39.82 64.78 -35.63
N LEU A 131 -39.09 64.63 -36.76
CA LEU A 131 -39.40 65.32 -38.02
C LEU A 131 -40.75 64.88 -38.61
N GLU A 132 -41.12 63.61 -38.47
CA GLU A 132 -42.44 63.07 -38.83
C GLU A 132 -43.56 63.72 -38.00
N LYS A 133 -43.36 63.86 -36.69
CA LYS A 133 -44.32 64.57 -35.80
C LYS A 133 -44.44 66.05 -36.16
N GLU A 134 -43.32 66.71 -36.45
CA GLU A 134 -43.31 68.11 -36.86
C GLU A 134 -43.97 68.31 -38.24
N SER A 135 -43.69 67.41 -39.20
CA SER A 135 -44.32 67.37 -40.52
C SER A 135 -45.84 67.11 -40.41
N LYS A 136 -46.26 66.18 -39.55
CA LYS A 136 -47.68 65.92 -39.27
C LYS A 136 -48.35 67.15 -38.64
N ALA A 137 -47.72 67.80 -37.66
CA ALA A 137 -48.25 69.02 -37.06
C ALA A 137 -48.33 70.18 -38.08
N LYS A 138 -47.36 70.30 -39.01
CA LYS A 138 -47.41 71.24 -40.14
C LYS A 138 -48.56 70.91 -41.10
N ASN A 139 -48.76 69.64 -41.45
CA ASN A 139 -49.88 69.20 -42.31
C ASN A 139 -51.25 69.43 -41.64
N GLU A 140 -51.40 69.10 -40.35
CA GLU A 140 -52.60 69.42 -39.56
C GLU A 140 -52.83 70.94 -39.50
N LYS A 141 -51.76 71.74 -39.40
CA LYS A 141 -51.87 73.21 -39.45
C LYS A 141 -52.28 73.74 -40.82
N ILE A 142 -51.74 73.17 -41.90
CA ILE A 142 -52.13 73.49 -43.28
C ILE A 142 -53.60 73.10 -43.51
N GLN A 143 -54.05 71.96 -42.98
CA GLN A 143 -55.44 71.53 -43.07
C GLN A 143 -56.38 72.49 -42.31
N GLN A 144 -56.06 72.86 -41.06
CA GLN A 144 -56.78 73.90 -40.31
C GLN A 144 -56.84 75.25 -41.05
N LEU A 145 -55.78 75.63 -41.76
CA LEU A 145 -55.74 76.86 -42.56
C LEU A 145 -56.60 76.74 -43.83
N GLN A 146 -56.64 75.59 -44.49
CA GLN A 146 -57.54 75.34 -45.62
C GLN A 146 -59.02 75.29 -45.19
N GLU A 147 -59.32 74.67 -44.05
CA GLU A 147 -60.67 74.64 -43.46
C GLU A 147 -61.16 76.05 -43.06
N LYS A 148 -60.27 76.92 -42.56
CA LYS A 148 -60.59 78.34 -42.33
C LYS A 148 -60.76 79.13 -43.62
N ASN A 149 -60.00 78.83 -44.67
CA ASN A 149 -60.17 79.44 -46.00
C ASN A 149 -61.55 79.11 -46.62
N LEU A 150 -62.06 77.88 -46.40
CA LEU A 150 -63.37 77.43 -46.85
C LEU A 150 -64.57 78.17 -46.24
N HIS A 151 -64.37 79.03 -45.24
CA HIS A 151 -65.42 79.78 -44.54
C HIS A 151 -65.48 81.28 -44.88
N ALA A 152 -64.85 81.72 -45.98
CA ALA A 152 -64.87 83.11 -46.44
C ALA A 152 -66.25 83.54 -47.01
N VAL A 153 -67.21 83.89 -46.13
CA VAL A 153 -68.54 84.36 -46.51
C VAL A 153 -68.51 85.84 -46.93
N VAL A 154 -68.41 86.10 -48.24
CA VAL A 154 -68.58 87.44 -48.82
C VAL A 154 -70.06 87.82 -48.78
N GLN A 155 -70.42 88.85 -48.01
CA GLN A 155 -71.80 89.29 -47.81
C GLN A 155 -72.15 90.44 -48.76
N THR A 156 -72.75 90.13 -49.91
CA THR A 156 -73.21 91.15 -50.88
C THR A 156 -74.60 91.71 -50.51
N PRO A 157 -74.90 93.01 -50.75
CA PRO A 157 -76.22 93.60 -50.48
C PRO A 157 -77.32 93.03 -51.40
N GLY A 158 -77.97 91.94 -50.97
CA GLY A 158 -79.01 91.27 -51.77
C GLY A 158 -79.72 90.07 -51.13
N GLY A 159 -79.44 89.74 -49.86
CA GLY A 159 -80.21 88.79 -49.05
C GLY A 159 -80.18 87.31 -49.45
N LYS A 160 -79.69 86.94 -50.63
CA LYS A 160 -79.71 85.55 -51.14
C LYS A 160 -78.33 84.89 -51.00
N LYS A 161 -78.17 84.05 -49.97
CA LYS A 161 -77.00 83.17 -49.82
C LYS A 161 -76.94 82.17 -50.99
N LYS A 162 -75.88 82.22 -51.80
CA LYS A 162 -75.47 81.13 -52.69
C LYS A 162 -74.11 80.61 -52.23
N ASN A 163 -74.02 79.31 -51.94
CA ASN A 163 -72.72 78.66 -51.79
C ASN A 163 -72.07 78.56 -53.16
N ILE A 164 -70.90 79.17 -53.33
CA ILE A 164 -70.08 78.98 -54.53
C ILE A 164 -69.25 77.72 -54.30
N ALA A 165 -69.42 76.70 -55.15
CA ALA A 165 -68.62 75.50 -55.08
C ALA A 165 -67.20 75.80 -55.58
N PHE A 166 -66.21 75.80 -54.68
CA PHE A 166 -64.79 75.96 -55.02
C PHE A 166 -64.30 74.74 -55.80
N ARG A 167 -64.44 74.79 -57.13
CA ARG A 167 -63.89 73.81 -58.07
C ARG A 167 -62.35 73.91 -58.04
N ARG A 168 -61.69 73.10 -57.20
CA ARG A 168 -60.22 73.00 -57.19
C ARG A 168 -59.75 72.63 -58.61
N GLN A 169 -59.00 73.52 -59.23
CA GLN A 169 -58.44 73.32 -60.56
C GLN A 169 -57.31 72.29 -60.46
N ARG A 170 -57.63 71.01 -60.65
CA ARG A 170 -56.60 69.99 -60.94
C ARG A 170 -56.02 70.30 -62.31
N MET A 171 -54.74 70.65 -62.33
CA MET A 171 -53.96 70.69 -63.56
C MET A 171 -53.58 69.24 -63.90
N GLN A 172 -54.07 68.73 -65.03
CA GLN A 172 -53.50 67.54 -65.64
C GLN A 172 -52.25 67.97 -66.42
N ILE A 173 -51.23 67.11 -66.41
CA ILE A 173 -49.96 67.32 -67.09
C ILE A 173 -49.81 66.11 -68.01
N ASP A 174 -50.29 66.27 -69.23
CA ASP A 174 -50.44 65.15 -70.17
C ASP A 174 -49.28 65.05 -71.18
N GLU A 175 -48.27 65.95 -71.09
CA GLU A 175 -47.04 65.92 -71.91
C GLU A 175 -45.85 66.61 -71.20
N PRO A 176 -44.61 66.09 -71.31
CA PRO A 176 -43.39 66.81 -70.89
C PRO A 176 -43.00 67.87 -71.93
N ALA A 177 -42.42 68.99 -71.48
CA ALA A 177 -42.06 70.09 -72.36
C ALA A 177 -40.92 69.73 -73.36
N PRO A 178 -40.96 70.22 -74.61
CA PRO A 178 -39.92 69.96 -75.60
C PRO A 178 -38.60 70.68 -75.28
N PRO A 179 -37.44 70.13 -75.70
CA PRO A 179 -36.13 70.76 -75.49
C PRO A 179 -35.98 72.03 -76.36
N SER A 180 -35.25 73.01 -75.83
CA SER A 180 -35.05 74.32 -76.48
C SER A 180 -33.68 74.41 -77.16
N GLU A 181 -33.65 74.38 -78.49
CA GLU A 181 -32.46 74.72 -79.28
C GLU A 181 -32.20 76.24 -79.26
N VAL A 182 -31.32 76.75 -78.38
CA VAL A 182 -30.78 78.11 -78.51
C VAL A 182 -29.27 78.15 -78.28
N SER A 183 -28.59 78.73 -79.27
CA SER A 183 -27.18 79.11 -79.36
C SER A 183 -26.51 79.58 -78.06
N SER A 184 -25.22 79.26 -77.94
CA SER A 184 -24.30 79.74 -76.92
C SER A 184 -24.15 81.27 -76.90
N TYR A 185 -24.20 81.85 -75.70
CA TYR A 185 -23.51 83.09 -75.30
C TYR A 185 -23.22 83.01 -73.78
N PRO A 186 -22.00 83.34 -73.31
CA PRO A 186 -21.66 83.23 -71.90
C PRO A 186 -22.24 84.39 -71.09
N VAL A 187 -23.14 84.08 -70.15
CA VAL A 187 -23.52 84.97 -69.04
C VAL A 187 -22.81 84.46 -67.78
N PRO A 188 -22.05 85.30 -67.05
CA PRO A 188 -21.48 84.88 -65.77
C PRO A 188 -22.60 84.63 -64.76
N GLN A 189 -22.75 83.38 -64.32
CA GLN A 189 -23.50 83.07 -63.10
C GLN A 189 -22.58 83.21 -61.88
N PRO A 190 -23.11 83.65 -60.72
CA PRO A 190 -22.36 83.62 -59.47
C PRO A 190 -22.20 82.18 -58.98
N ASP A 191 -21.13 81.90 -58.23
CA ASP A 191 -20.81 80.56 -57.74
C ASP A 191 -21.90 80.02 -56.80
N ASP A 192 -22.64 79.00 -57.24
CA ASP A 192 -23.55 78.22 -56.41
C ASP A 192 -22.76 77.09 -55.71
N PRO A 193 -22.65 77.06 -54.37
CA PRO A 193 -21.86 76.06 -53.64
C PRO A 193 -22.35 74.61 -53.76
N TYR A 194 -23.40 74.33 -54.53
CA TYR A 194 -23.97 72.98 -54.71
C TYR A 194 -24.01 72.47 -56.15
N ILE A 195 -23.38 73.18 -57.10
CA ILE A 195 -23.06 72.62 -58.42
C ILE A 195 -21.67 71.96 -58.32
N ALA A 196 -21.65 70.71 -57.87
CA ALA A 196 -20.44 69.89 -57.97
C ALA A 196 -20.12 69.66 -59.46
N ASP A 197 -18.88 69.91 -59.88
CA ASP A 197 -18.48 69.67 -61.27
C ASP A 197 -18.63 68.17 -61.59
N LEU A 198 -19.37 67.87 -62.65
CA LEU A 198 -19.64 66.50 -63.04
C LEU A 198 -18.36 65.78 -63.50
N LEU A 199 -17.33 66.52 -63.92
CA LEU A 199 -15.97 66.00 -64.13
C LEU A 199 -15.29 65.68 -62.80
N GLU A 200 -15.29 66.59 -61.83
CA GLU A 200 -14.69 66.33 -60.50
C GLU A 200 -15.37 65.15 -59.79
N VAL A 201 -16.70 65.02 -59.88
CA VAL A 201 -17.44 63.87 -59.34
C VAL A 201 -17.10 62.58 -60.10
N ALA A 202 -16.93 62.63 -61.42
CA ALA A 202 -16.52 61.48 -62.23
C ALA A 202 -15.07 61.06 -61.95
N ASP A 203 -14.12 62.01 -61.85
CA ASP A 203 -12.70 61.76 -61.59
C ASP A 203 -12.49 61.22 -60.16
N ASN A 204 -13.18 61.78 -59.16
CA ASN A 204 -13.20 61.19 -57.82
C ASN A 204 -13.75 59.76 -57.85
N ARG A 205 -14.86 59.50 -58.58
CA ARG A 205 -15.42 58.14 -58.69
C ARG A 205 -14.51 57.17 -59.47
N ILE A 206 -13.78 57.66 -60.47
CA ILE A 206 -12.75 56.88 -61.17
C ILE A 206 -11.59 56.57 -60.23
N GLN A 207 -11.17 57.52 -59.39
CA GLN A 207 -10.10 57.32 -58.41
C GLN A 207 -10.51 56.35 -57.29
N GLU A 208 -11.76 56.42 -56.80
CA GLU A 208 -12.35 55.41 -55.92
C GLU A 208 -12.32 54.02 -56.57
N LEU A 209 -12.81 53.89 -57.80
CA LEU A 209 -12.83 52.62 -58.53
C LEU A 209 -11.42 52.07 -58.82
N GLN A 210 -10.44 52.94 -59.08
CA GLN A 210 -9.03 52.53 -59.21
C GLN A 210 -8.46 52.01 -57.89
N GLN A 211 -8.80 52.63 -56.75
CA GLN A 211 -8.41 52.13 -55.43
C GLN A 211 -9.14 50.82 -55.07
N GLU A 212 -10.42 50.67 -55.38
CA GLU A 212 -11.17 49.42 -55.24
C GLU A 212 -10.53 48.30 -56.08
N VAL A 213 -10.20 48.56 -57.35
CA VAL A 213 -9.50 47.61 -58.23
C VAL A 213 -8.13 47.23 -57.68
N HIS A 214 -7.34 48.19 -57.18
CA HIS A 214 -6.02 47.89 -56.64
C HIS A 214 -6.09 47.04 -55.35
N GLN A 215 -7.02 47.35 -54.46
CA GLN A 215 -7.29 46.52 -53.27
C GLN A 215 -7.81 45.12 -53.64
N LEU A 216 -8.56 44.97 -54.74
CA LEU A 216 -9.01 43.67 -55.23
C LEU A 216 -7.86 42.87 -55.86
N GLN A 217 -6.93 43.52 -56.56
CA GLN A 217 -5.70 42.90 -57.07
C GLN A 217 -4.79 42.41 -55.92
N GLU A 218 -4.62 43.21 -54.86
CA GLU A 218 -3.86 42.82 -53.67
C GLU A 218 -4.50 41.63 -52.96
N LYS A 219 -5.83 41.66 -52.76
CA LYS A 219 -6.59 40.54 -52.18
C LYS A 219 -6.52 39.27 -53.05
N LEU A 220 -6.55 39.42 -54.38
CA LEU A 220 -6.36 38.31 -55.32
C LEU A 220 -4.98 37.68 -55.16
N ALA A 221 -3.91 38.49 -55.15
CA ALA A 221 -2.53 38.01 -55.01
C ALA A 221 -2.30 37.28 -53.67
N ILE A 222 -2.87 37.78 -52.58
CA ILE A 222 -2.84 37.14 -51.25
C ILE A 222 -3.61 35.81 -51.27
N MET A 223 -4.79 35.77 -51.90
CA MET A 223 -5.59 34.55 -52.01
C MET A 223 -4.89 33.50 -52.88
N GLU A 224 -4.24 33.91 -53.97
CA GLU A 224 -3.42 33.02 -54.80
C GLU A 224 -2.19 32.47 -54.05
N SER A 225 -1.51 33.26 -53.21
CA SER A 225 -0.43 32.71 -52.38
C SER A 225 -0.97 31.70 -51.38
N GLY A 226 -2.11 31.98 -50.73
CA GLY A 226 -2.79 31.01 -49.88
C GLY A 226 -3.14 29.71 -50.60
N VAL A 227 -3.67 29.77 -51.82
CA VAL A 227 -3.96 28.58 -52.66
C VAL A 227 -2.70 27.81 -53.02
N ARG A 228 -1.60 28.49 -53.37
CA ARG A 228 -0.29 27.86 -53.63
C ARG A 228 0.25 27.15 -52.38
N ASP A 229 0.14 27.76 -51.21
CA ASP A 229 0.59 27.17 -49.95
C ASP A 229 -0.28 25.99 -49.51
N TYR A 230 -1.61 26.05 -49.68
CA TYR A 230 -2.50 24.92 -49.42
C TYR A 230 -2.25 23.76 -50.39
N SER A 231 -2.04 24.01 -51.68
CA SER A 231 -1.70 22.97 -52.66
C SER A 231 -0.40 22.25 -52.25
N LYS A 232 0.61 23.01 -51.81
CA LYS A 232 1.88 22.47 -51.32
C LYS A 232 1.73 21.64 -50.03
N GLN A 233 0.78 21.99 -49.15
CA GLN A 233 0.42 21.17 -47.99
C GLN A 233 -0.33 19.88 -48.39
N ILE A 234 -1.15 19.91 -49.44
CA ILE A 234 -1.85 18.74 -49.97
C ILE A 234 -0.83 17.75 -50.54
N GLU A 235 0.09 18.18 -51.41
CA GLU A 235 1.14 17.30 -51.95
C GLU A 235 2.00 16.66 -50.83
N LEU A 236 2.30 17.41 -49.76
CA LEU A 236 3.05 16.90 -48.61
C LEU A 236 2.26 15.81 -47.86
N ARG A 237 0.94 15.97 -47.73
CA ARG A 237 0.06 14.95 -47.13
C ARG A 237 -0.11 13.74 -48.03
N GLU A 238 -0.24 13.91 -49.34
CA GLU A 238 -0.35 12.80 -50.30
C GLU A 238 0.91 11.94 -50.29
N ARG A 239 2.09 12.57 -50.30
CA ARG A 239 3.38 11.87 -50.17
C ARG A 239 3.54 11.15 -48.81
N GLU A 240 2.96 11.68 -47.73
CA GLU A 240 2.93 11.00 -46.43
C GLU A 240 1.90 9.85 -46.38
N ILE A 241 0.74 9.99 -47.04
CA ILE A 241 -0.25 8.92 -47.19
C ILE A 241 0.33 7.76 -48.01
N GLU A 242 1.08 8.05 -49.08
CA GLU A 242 1.82 7.04 -49.84
C GLU A 242 2.88 6.34 -48.97
N ARG A 243 3.69 7.11 -48.22
CA ARG A 243 4.69 6.58 -47.26
C ARG A 243 4.08 5.65 -46.22
N LEU A 244 2.94 6.04 -45.64
CA LEU A 244 2.22 5.27 -44.63
C LEU A 244 1.53 4.04 -45.23
N SER A 245 0.97 4.12 -46.43
CA SER A 245 0.39 2.97 -47.13
C SER A 245 1.44 1.88 -47.38
N ILE A 246 2.64 2.28 -47.85
CA ILE A 246 3.81 1.38 -48.04
C ILE A 246 4.34 0.82 -46.69
N ALA A 247 4.02 1.46 -45.55
CA ALA A 247 4.38 0.96 -44.22
C ALA A 247 3.33 0.01 -43.61
N LEU A 248 2.08 0.07 -44.08
CA LEU A 248 0.96 -0.76 -43.61
C LEU A 248 0.86 -2.09 -44.38
N ASP A 249 1.23 -2.12 -45.67
CA ASP A 249 1.07 -3.29 -46.54
C ASP A 249 2.16 -4.37 -46.35
N GLY A 250 2.12 -5.03 -45.19
CA GLY A 250 3.00 -6.14 -44.84
C GLY A 250 4.36 -5.70 -44.28
N GLY A 251 4.58 -5.93 -42.98
CA GLY A 251 5.77 -5.46 -42.26
C GLY A 251 7.11 -5.79 -42.92
N ARG A 252 7.94 -4.75 -43.12
CA ARG A 252 9.18 -4.79 -43.92
C ARG A 252 10.11 -5.93 -43.50
N SER A 253 10.54 -6.74 -44.47
CA SER A 253 11.48 -7.84 -44.23
C SER A 253 12.88 -7.32 -43.83
N PRO A 254 13.68 -8.10 -43.07
CA PRO A 254 15.03 -7.67 -42.70
C PRO A 254 15.96 -7.52 -43.92
N ASP A 255 15.73 -8.28 -45.00
CA ASP A 255 16.46 -8.12 -46.26
C ASP A 255 16.18 -6.74 -46.89
N VAL A 256 14.90 -6.32 -46.94
CA VAL A 256 14.51 -4.99 -47.43
C VAL A 256 15.08 -3.89 -46.54
N LEU A 257 15.04 -4.04 -45.21
CA LEU A 257 15.66 -3.07 -44.29
C LEU A 257 17.19 -3.01 -44.45
N SER A 258 17.86 -4.13 -44.75
CA SER A 258 19.30 -4.15 -45.03
C SER A 258 19.65 -3.45 -46.35
N LEU A 259 18.84 -3.66 -47.40
CA LEU A 259 18.95 -2.99 -48.69
C LEU A 259 18.63 -1.49 -48.57
N GLU A 260 17.62 -1.12 -47.80
CA GLU A 260 17.25 0.27 -47.51
C GLU A 260 18.35 0.97 -46.70
N THR A 261 18.99 0.28 -45.75
CA THR A 261 20.15 0.81 -45.01
C THR A 261 21.36 1.02 -45.94
N ARG A 262 21.63 0.06 -46.83
CA ARG A 262 22.68 0.18 -47.85
C ARG A 262 22.37 1.29 -48.86
N ASN A 263 21.12 1.43 -49.28
CA ASN A 263 20.68 2.52 -50.14
C ASN A 263 20.83 3.86 -49.43
N LYS A 264 20.48 4.00 -48.15
CA LYS A 264 20.74 5.20 -47.35
C LYS A 264 22.24 5.53 -47.21
N THR A 265 23.15 4.55 -47.30
CA THR A 265 24.60 4.82 -47.43
C THR A 265 25.01 5.24 -48.85
N ASN A 266 24.37 4.67 -49.89
CA ASN A 266 24.58 5.08 -51.29
C ASN A 266 24.04 6.51 -51.53
N GLU A 267 22.87 6.85 -51.00
CA GLU A 267 22.25 8.17 -51.04
C GLU A 267 23.11 9.23 -50.37
N LYS A 268 23.74 8.92 -49.23
CA LYS A 268 24.72 9.83 -48.59
C LYS A 268 25.96 10.05 -49.45
N LEU A 269 26.43 9.03 -50.15
CA LEU A 269 27.53 9.16 -51.12
C LEU A 269 27.10 9.97 -52.35
N ILE A 270 25.89 9.74 -52.88
CA ILE A 270 25.30 10.50 -53.99
C ILE A 270 25.08 11.96 -53.58
N ALA A 271 24.60 12.24 -52.37
CA ALA A 271 24.44 13.60 -51.86
C ALA A 271 25.79 14.32 -51.71
N HIS A 272 26.83 13.62 -51.25
CA HIS A 272 28.19 14.18 -51.19
C HIS A 272 28.77 14.47 -52.58
N LEU A 273 28.56 13.56 -53.55
CA LEU A 273 28.93 13.76 -54.95
C LEU A 273 28.13 14.88 -55.60
N ASN A 274 26.83 15.02 -55.29
CA ASN A 274 25.99 16.11 -55.78
C ASN A 274 26.46 17.45 -55.23
N ILE A 275 26.78 17.56 -53.93
CA ILE A 275 27.40 18.77 -53.36
C ILE A 275 28.72 19.10 -54.08
N GLN A 276 29.54 18.09 -54.41
CA GLN A 276 30.76 18.30 -55.19
C GLN A 276 30.47 18.76 -56.64
N VAL A 277 29.43 18.23 -57.27
CA VAL A 277 28.94 18.68 -58.59
C VAL A 277 28.38 20.09 -58.52
N ASP A 278 27.63 20.46 -57.48
CA ASP A 278 27.08 21.80 -57.27
C ASP A 278 28.20 22.82 -57.07
N PHE A 279 29.25 22.50 -56.30
CA PHE A 279 30.46 23.33 -56.19
C PHE A 279 31.17 23.49 -57.55
N LEU A 280 31.26 22.43 -58.35
CA LEU A 280 31.85 22.51 -59.70
C LEU A 280 30.97 23.27 -60.70
N GLN A 281 29.64 23.15 -60.60
CA GLN A 281 28.69 23.93 -61.41
C GLN A 281 28.69 25.40 -61.03
N GLN A 282 28.75 25.72 -59.74
CA GLN A 282 28.87 27.10 -59.25
C GLN A 282 30.21 27.72 -59.68
N ALA A 283 31.32 27.00 -59.57
CA ALA A 283 32.62 27.45 -60.07
C ALA A 283 32.62 27.63 -61.61
N ASN A 284 32.01 26.71 -62.36
CA ASN A 284 31.83 26.86 -63.81
C ASN A 284 30.95 28.07 -64.14
N LYS A 285 29.87 28.33 -63.40
CA LYS A 285 28.97 29.47 -63.59
C LYS A 285 29.63 30.80 -63.24
N GLU A 286 30.52 30.82 -62.26
CA GLU A 286 31.37 31.98 -61.93
C GLU A 286 32.41 32.23 -63.02
N LEU A 287 33.02 31.17 -63.59
CA LEU A 287 33.90 31.27 -64.76
C LEU A 287 33.15 31.71 -66.03
N GLU A 288 31.95 31.19 -66.28
CA GLU A 288 31.06 31.62 -67.38
C GLU A 288 30.66 33.09 -67.21
N LYS A 289 30.33 33.53 -65.99
CA LYS A 289 30.05 34.94 -65.69
C LYS A 289 31.28 35.82 -65.93
N HIS A 290 32.47 35.40 -65.51
CA HIS A 290 33.72 36.13 -65.82
C HIS A 290 34.03 36.14 -67.32
N ILE A 291 33.77 35.05 -68.05
CA ILE A 291 33.89 35.04 -69.52
C ILE A 291 32.88 36.01 -70.13
N GLN A 292 31.65 36.06 -69.63
CA GLN A 292 30.62 36.98 -70.11
C GLN A 292 30.99 38.45 -69.82
N GLU A 293 31.44 38.78 -68.61
CA GLU A 293 31.95 40.10 -68.23
C GLU A 293 33.16 40.50 -69.10
N LEU A 294 34.04 39.55 -69.44
CA LEU A 294 35.16 39.76 -70.36
C LEU A 294 34.71 39.94 -71.82
N THR A 295 33.62 39.30 -72.26
CA THR A 295 33.03 39.57 -73.58
C THR A 295 32.28 40.90 -73.63
N GLU A 296 31.56 41.28 -72.58
CA GLU A 296 30.85 42.57 -72.50
C GLU A 296 31.87 43.74 -72.45
N THR A 297 32.94 43.61 -71.68
CA THR A 297 34.04 44.62 -71.66
C THR A 297 34.88 44.62 -72.92
N LYS A 298 35.08 43.47 -73.58
CA LYS A 298 35.66 43.42 -74.93
C LYS A 298 34.76 44.16 -75.91
N ASP A 299 33.45 43.92 -75.88
CA ASP A 299 32.53 44.46 -76.86
C ASP A 299 32.34 45.97 -76.66
N THR A 300 32.27 46.48 -75.42
CA THR A 300 32.33 47.93 -75.17
C THR A 300 33.62 48.54 -75.71
N VAL A 301 34.80 47.95 -75.43
CA VAL A 301 36.08 48.40 -75.99
C VAL A 301 36.08 48.36 -77.52
N THR A 302 35.46 47.37 -78.17
CA THR A 302 35.33 47.39 -79.65
C THR A 302 34.40 48.51 -80.13
N THR A 303 33.31 48.83 -79.42
CA THR A 303 32.47 49.99 -79.78
C THR A 303 33.19 51.31 -79.55
N GLU A 304 34.03 51.43 -78.52
CA GLU A 304 34.91 52.60 -78.32
C GLU A 304 35.94 52.71 -79.43
N VAL A 305 36.60 51.61 -79.84
CA VAL A 305 37.53 51.58 -80.98
C VAL A 305 36.83 51.94 -82.29
N VAL A 306 35.60 51.47 -82.53
CA VAL A 306 34.79 51.87 -83.70
C VAL A 306 34.41 53.35 -83.62
N ASN A 307 34.00 53.87 -82.46
CA ASN A 307 33.67 55.27 -82.28
C ASN A 307 34.90 56.19 -82.46
N LEU A 308 36.08 55.76 -81.98
CA LEU A 308 37.36 56.44 -82.21
C LEU A 308 37.80 56.34 -83.67
N SER A 309 37.58 55.21 -84.34
CA SER A 309 37.83 55.04 -85.78
C SER A 309 36.95 56.00 -86.60
N ASN A 310 35.65 56.03 -86.33
CA ASN A 310 34.69 56.94 -86.98
C ASN A 310 35.02 58.43 -86.69
N LYS A 311 35.57 58.73 -85.51
CA LYS A 311 36.02 60.09 -85.16
C LYS A 311 37.33 60.45 -85.85
N ASN A 312 38.27 59.52 -85.97
CA ASN A 312 39.49 59.69 -86.76
C ASN A 312 39.18 59.83 -88.25
N GLU A 313 38.22 59.08 -88.79
CA GLU A 313 37.77 59.21 -90.18
C GLU A 313 37.17 60.60 -90.43
N LYS A 314 36.35 61.13 -89.51
CA LYS A 314 35.87 62.52 -89.57
C LYS A 314 37.00 63.53 -89.48
N LEU A 315 37.97 63.35 -88.59
CA LEU A 315 39.15 64.21 -88.50
C LEU A 315 40.01 64.12 -89.78
N CYS A 316 40.07 62.97 -90.46
CA CYS A 316 40.69 62.84 -91.77
C CYS A 316 39.87 63.55 -92.87
N GLN A 317 38.54 63.50 -92.82
CA GLN A 317 37.67 64.27 -93.74
C GLN A 317 37.88 65.78 -93.53
N GLU A 318 37.79 66.26 -92.29
CA GLU A 318 38.10 67.65 -91.89
C GLU A 318 39.52 68.07 -92.32
N LEU A 319 40.53 67.20 -92.17
CA LEU A 319 41.88 67.45 -92.68
C LEU A 319 41.94 67.52 -94.21
N THR A 320 41.20 66.67 -94.95
CA THR A 320 41.13 66.78 -96.42
C THR A 320 40.34 68.00 -96.90
N GLU A 321 39.39 68.50 -96.11
CA GLU A 321 38.72 69.79 -96.36
C GLU A 321 39.67 70.96 -96.10
N ILE A 322 40.48 70.89 -95.04
CA ILE A 322 41.54 71.85 -94.73
C ILE A 322 42.63 71.82 -95.82
N ASP A 323 43.05 70.66 -96.33
CA ASP A 323 43.99 70.56 -97.45
C ASP A 323 43.39 71.11 -98.76
N GLN A 324 42.10 70.89 -99.02
CA GLN A 324 41.41 71.48 -100.17
C GLN A 324 41.33 73.01 -100.05
N LEU A 325 41.01 73.53 -98.87
CA LEU A 325 41.04 74.96 -98.55
C LEU A 325 42.45 75.53 -98.66
N ALA A 326 43.47 74.83 -98.16
CA ALA A 326 44.88 75.23 -98.26
C ALA A 326 45.33 75.30 -99.73
N GLN A 327 44.96 74.30 -100.55
CA GLN A 327 45.22 74.34 -101.99
C GLN A 327 44.42 75.43 -102.72
N GLN A 328 43.19 75.76 -102.28
CA GLN A 328 42.46 76.91 -102.84
C GLN A 328 43.16 78.22 -102.49
N LEU A 329 43.57 78.38 -101.23
CA LEU A 329 44.30 79.56 -100.74
C LEU A 329 45.68 79.67 -101.40
N GLU A 330 46.35 78.54 -101.68
CA GLU A 330 47.62 78.50 -102.41
C GLU A 330 47.42 78.83 -103.90
N ARG A 331 46.39 78.32 -104.59
CA ARG A 331 46.04 78.76 -105.96
C ARG A 331 45.72 80.25 -106.01
N HIS A 332 44.90 80.75 -105.08
CA HIS A 332 44.60 82.19 -104.99
C HIS A 332 45.86 83.02 -104.72
N LYS A 333 46.79 82.51 -103.91
CA LYS A 333 48.11 83.12 -103.67
C LYS A 333 49.00 83.09 -104.91
N GLU A 334 48.98 82.02 -105.70
CA GLU A 334 49.69 81.93 -106.98
C GLU A 334 49.09 82.86 -108.03
N GLU A 335 47.76 82.96 -108.13
CA GLU A 335 47.06 83.94 -108.99
C GLU A 335 47.40 85.38 -108.58
N VAL A 336 47.37 85.69 -107.27
CA VAL A 336 47.77 87.00 -106.74
C VAL A 336 49.26 87.28 -106.99
N LEU A 337 50.14 86.28 -106.85
CA LEU A 337 51.56 86.41 -107.18
C LEU A 337 51.77 86.61 -108.68
N GLU A 338 51.07 85.90 -109.57
CA GLU A 338 51.21 86.06 -111.02
C GLU A 338 50.69 87.41 -111.50
N THR A 339 49.64 87.97 -110.85
CA THR A 339 49.24 89.37 -111.09
C THR A 339 50.25 90.37 -110.54
N ALA A 340 50.76 90.15 -109.32
CA ALA A 340 51.73 91.04 -108.69
C ALA A 340 53.07 91.05 -109.42
N ASP A 341 53.57 89.91 -109.92
CA ASP A 341 54.83 89.83 -110.68
C ASP A 341 54.71 90.49 -112.05
N LYS A 342 53.54 90.47 -112.70
CA LYS A 342 53.27 91.25 -113.93
C LYS A 342 53.29 92.76 -113.65
N GLU A 343 52.58 93.22 -112.63
CA GLU A 343 52.63 94.62 -112.18
C GLU A 343 54.06 95.03 -111.74
N LEU A 344 54.84 94.09 -111.20
CA LEU A 344 56.18 94.34 -110.68
C LEU A 344 57.27 94.26 -111.79
N GLU A 345 57.02 93.58 -112.92
CA GLU A 345 57.80 93.78 -114.15
C GLU A 345 57.57 95.18 -114.73
N GLU A 346 56.30 95.59 -114.92
CA GLU A 346 55.97 96.94 -115.41
C GLU A 346 56.52 98.04 -114.47
N ALA A 347 56.51 97.82 -113.16
CA ALA A 347 57.10 98.73 -112.19
C ALA A 347 58.65 98.71 -112.18
N LYS A 348 59.34 97.65 -112.64
CA LYS A 348 60.82 97.59 -112.65
C LYS A 348 61.42 98.57 -113.65
N GLU A 349 60.86 98.71 -114.84
CA GLU A 349 61.37 99.65 -115.86
C GLU A 349 61.31 101.11 -115.38
N LEU A 350 60.27 101.49 -114.63
CA LEU A 350 60.12 102.82 -114.06
C LEU A 350 61.00 103.06 -112.81
N ASN A 351 61.28 102.02 -112.01
CA ASN A 351 61.96 102.17 -110.72
C ASN A 351 63.46 102.51 -110.80
N LEU A 352 64.11 102.21 -111.93
CA LEU A 352 65.51 102.60 -112.18
C LEU A 352 65.73 104.12 -112.13
N CYS A 353 64.68 104.93 -112.36
CA CYS A 353 64.74 106.39 -112.32
C CYS A 353 64.47 106.99 -110.92
N HIS A 354 64.09 106.19 -109.91
CA HIS A 354 63.64 106.71 -108.61
C HIS A 354 64.47 106.26 -107.40
N LYS A 355 65.00 105.03 -107.40
CA LYS A 355 65.56 104.41 -106.18
C LYS A 355 66.97 104.84 -105.76
N GLU A 356 67.61 105.77 -106.46
CA GLU A 356 68.73 106.55 -105.89
C GLU A 356 68.28 107.53 -104.80
N LYS A 357 67.00 107.95 -104.79
CA LYS A 357 66.54 109.10 -104.01
C LYS A 357 66.03 108.79 -102.60
N GLU A 358 65.41 107.62 -102.39
CA GLU A 358 64.72 107.30 -101.12
C GLU A 358 65.56 106.49 -100.13
N ARG A 359 66.67 105.89 -100.57
CA ARG A 359 67.47 104.92 -99.81
C ARG A 359 68.08 105.45 -98.50
N MET A 360 68.04 106.77 -98.29
CA MET A 360 68.60 107.47 -97.12
C MET A 360 67.57 107.85 -96.05
N SER A 361 66.26 107.76 -96.31
CA SER A 361 65.26 108.44 -95.45
C SER A 361 64.71 107.58 -94.29
N ASN A 362 64.52 106.27 -94.50
CA ASN A 362 63.65 105.47 -93.62
C ASN A 362 64.40 104.58 -92.61
N GLU A 363 65.72 104.45 -92.73
CA GLU A 363 66.55 103.64 -91.83
C GLU A 363 66.75 104.29 -90.44
N LEU A 364 66.43 105.59 -90.30
CA LEU A 364 66.73 106.39 -89.11
C LEU A 364 65.64 106.35 -88.02
N LEU A 365 64.37 106.15 -88.38
CA LEU A 365 63.25 106.48 -87.49
C LEU A 365 62.85 105.32 -86.55
N LEU A 366 62.71 104.09 -87.08
CA LEU A 366 62.10 102.98 -86.34
C LEU A 366 63.00 102.40 -85.22
N LYS A 367 64.30 102.73 -85.20
CA LYS A 367 65.23 102.21 -84.18
C LYS A 367 65.13 102.97 -82.84
N SER A 368 64.65 104.21 -82.85
CA SER A 368 64.52 105.10 -81.67
C SER A 368 63.70 104.47 -80.53
N ASP A 369 62.54 103.92 -80.87
CA ASP A 369 61.44 103.79 -79.90
C ASP A 369 61.47 102.46 -79.14
N LEU A 370 62.23 101.47 -79.63
CA LEU A 370 62.48 100.21 -78.92
C LEU A 370 63.62 100.33 -77.90
N GLU A 371 64.65 101.14 -78.20
CA GLU A 371 65.85 101.28 -77.36
C GLU A 371 65.53 102.05 -76.06
N THR A 372 64.57 102.98 -76.10
CA THR A 372 64.08 103.73 -74.92
C THR A 372 63.29 102.87 -73.93
N VAL A 373 62.52 101.88 -74.39
CA VAL A 373 61.69 101.02 -73.50
C VAL A 373 62.57 100.05 -72.69
N VAL A 374 63.62 99.48 -73.32
CA VAL A 374 64.58 98.60 -72.63
C VAL A 374 65.29 99.34 -71.49
N TYR A 375 65.71 100.58 -71.74
CA TYR A 375 66.40 101.41 -70.75
C TYR A 375 65.57 101.67 -69.48
N GLN A 376 64.25 101.83 -69.61
CA GLN A 376 63.35 102.05 -68.47
C GLN A 376 63.23 100.80 -67.58
N LEU A 377 63.15 99.61 -68.17
CA LEU A 377 63.06 98.35 -67.43
C LEU A 377 64.35 98.02 -66.65
N GLU A 378 65.52 98.37 -67.19
CA GLU A 378 66.78 98.17 -66.47
C GLU A 378 66.97 99.14 -65.28
N GLN A 379 66.42 100.36 -65.35
CA GLN A 379 66.43 101.27 -64.20
C GLN A 379 65.62 100.74 -63.00
N GLU A 380 64.38 100.26 -63.21
CA GLU A 380 63.58 99.70 -62.12
C GLU A 380 64.17 98.40 -61.55
N LYS A 381 64.80 97.57 -62.40
CA LYS A 381 65.57 96.39 -61.94
C LYS A 381 66.72 96.79 -61.00
N GLN A 382 67.49 97.83 -61.32
CA GLN A 382 68.53 98.35 -60.40
C GLN A 382 67.93 98.94 -59.12
N ARG A 383 66.76 99.58 -59.20
CA ARG A 383 66.07 100.21 -58.06
C ARG A 383 65.59 99.18 -57.04
N LEU A 384 65.03 98.05 -57.50
CA LEU A 384 64.65 96.92 -56.65
C LEU A 384 65.87 96.22 -56.04
N SER A 385 66.95 96.02 -56.82
CA SER A 385 68.18 95.40 -56.30
C SER A 385 68.79 96.21 -55.13
N LYS A 386 68.87 97.54 -55.26
CA LYS A 386 69.36 98.43 -54.19
C LYS A 386 68.47 98.41 -52.93
N LYS A 387 67.16 98.19 -53.08
CA LYS A 387 66.27 97.96 -51.92
C LYS A 387 66.58 96.65 -51.21
N MET A 388 66.79 95.55 -51.95
CA MET A 388 67.20 94.27 -51.33
C MET A 388 68.55 94.40 -50.62
N GLU A 389 69.51 95.13 -51.17
CA GLU A 389 70.79 95.38 -50.48
C GLU A 389 70.60 96.18 -49.18
N SER A 390 69.70 97.16 -49.14
CA SER A 390 69.39 97.89 -47.90
C SER A 390 68.72 97.02 -46.82
N PHE A 391 67.87 96.06 -47.22
CA PHE A 391 67.34 95.05 -46.30
C PHE A 391 68.42 94.05 -45.86
N ALA A 392 69.30 93.61 -46.77
CA ALA A 392 70.40 92.72 -46.41
C ALA A 392 71.46 93.38 -45.50
N VAL A 393 71.61 94.72 -45.52
CA VAL A 393 72.45 95.44 -44.54
C VAL A 393 71.78 95.47 -43.18
N THR A 394 70.52 95.86 -43.09
CA THR A 394 69.78 95.89 -41.80
C THR A 394 69.56 94.50 -41.20
N GLU A 395 69.37 93.47 -42.04
CA GLU A 395 69.37 92.06 -41.63
C GLU A 395 70.74 91.63 -41.08
N ARG A 396 71.86 92.03 -41.72
CA ARG A 396 73.20 91.75 -41.19
C ARG A 396 73.48 92.50 -39.88
N GLU A 397 73.00 93.73 -39.71
CA GLU A 397 73.17 94.48 -38.44
C GLU A 397 72.40 93.81 -37.29
N LEU A 398 71.16 93.38 -37.53
CA LEU A 398 70.37 92.60 -36.57
C LEU A 398 70.98 91.20 -36.31
N THR A 399 71.51 90.54 -37.35
CA THR A 399 72.17 89.25 -37.22
C THR A 399 73.47 89.36 -36.43
N LEU A 400 74.28 90.41 -36.65
CA LEU A 400 75.51 90.67 -35.90
C LEU A 400 75.24 90.96 -34.41
N GLU A 401 74.10 91.57 -34.07
CA GLU A 401 73.69 91.76 -32.67
C GLU A 401 73.24 90.44 -32.02
N VAL A 402 72.49 89.61 -32.76
CA VAL A 402 72.10 88.25 -32.33
C VAL A 402 73.31 87.30 -32.25
N GLU A 403 74.33 87.47 -33.09
CA GLU A 403 75.59 86.72 -33.02
C GLU A 403 76.51 87.24 -31.91
N ARG A 404 76.52 88.54 -31.59
CA ARG A 404 77.13 89.08 -30.36
C ARG A 404 76.61 88.33 -29.12
N MET A 405 75.29 88.25 -29.00
CA MET A 405 74.58 87.54 -27.93
C MET A 405 74.79 86.01 -27.93
N ARG A 406 75.24 85.41 -29.04
CA ARG A 406 75.58 83.97 -29.13
C ARG A 406 77.07 83.67 -28.90
N LEU A 407 77.96 84.65 -29.09
CA LEU A 407 79.40 84.45 -28.99
C LEU A 407 79.98 84.66 -27.58
N GLU A 408 79.31 85.39 -26.68
CA GLU A 408 79.83 85.58 -25.31
C GLU A 408 79.71 84.35 -24.39
N HIS A 409 78.81 83.39 -24.67
CA HIS A 409 78.59 82.21 -23.80
C HIS A 409 78.44 80.86 -24.55
N GLY A 410 78.74 80.79 -25.84
CA GLY A 410 78.63 79.53 -26.60
C GLY A 410 79.81 78.57 -26.38
N ILE A 411 79.57 77.28 -26.08
CA ILE A 411 80.50 76.19 -26.44
C ILE A 411 79.83 74.80 -26.60
N LYS A 412 79.59 74.45 -27.88
CA LYS A 412 80.01 73.20 -28.58
C LYS A 412 79.46 71.80 -28.18
N ARG A 413 78.79 71.23 -29.19
CA ARG A 413 78.75 69.80 -29.67
C ARG A 413 77.71 68.82 -29.10
N ARG A 414 77.20 68.04 -30.07
CA ARG A 414 76.57 66.70 -30.02
C ARG A 414 75.14 66.56 -29.46
N ASP A 415 74.31 66.03 -30.35
CA ASP A 415 73.37 64.91 -30.12
C ASP A 415 72.24 65.11 -29.09
N LYS A 416 71.24 65.96 -29.43
CA LYS A 416 69.79 65.70 -29.18
C LYS A 416 68.82 66.82 -29.64
N SER A 417 67.75 66.41 -30.33
CA SER A 417 66.35 66.86 -30.13
C SER A 417 66.03 68.37 -30.39
N PRO A 418 64.80 68.86 -30.11
CA PRO A 418 63.55 68.49 -30.78
C PRO A 418 62.73 69.70 -31.30
N SER A 419 62.08 69.60 -32.46
CA SER A 419 61.31 70.72 -33.06
C SER A 419 59.79 70.50 -33.10
N ARG A 420 59.12 70.81 -31.97
CA ARG A 420 57.67 71.05 -31.78
C ARG A 420 56.68 69.91 -32.09
N LEU A 421 56.90 69.07 -33.12
CA LEU A 421 56.07 67.88 -33.36
C LEU A 421 56.35 66.79 -32.31
N ASP A 422 57.64 66.56 -32.00
CA ASP A 422 58.10 65.80 -30.84
C ASP A 422 57.48 66.30 -29.53
N THR A 423 57.25 67.61 -29.39
CA THR A 423 56.67 68.19 -28.16
C THR A 423 55.18 67.93 -28.04
N PHE A 424 54.47 67.72 -29.15
CA PHE A 424 53.06 67.32 -29.16
C PHE A 424 52.90 65.80 -28.98
N LEU A 425 53.72 65.01 -29.69
CA LEU A 425 53.80 63.55 -29.49
C LEU A 425 54.18 63.21 -28.05
N LYS A 426 55.17 63.90 -27.47
CA LYS A 426 55.56 63.73 -26.07
C LYS A 426 54.45 64.13 -25.08
N GLY A 427 53.52 65.02 -25.45
CA GLY A 427 52.31 65.27 -24.66
C GLY A 427 51.36 64.07 -24.64
N ILE A 428 51.09 63.49 -25.81
CA ILE A 428 50.24 62.27 -25.94
C ILE A 428 50.92 61.05 -25.29
N GLU A 429 52.25 60.94 -25.38
CA GLU A 429 53.01 59.92 -24.63
C GLU A 429 53.02 60.18 -23.13
N GLU A 430 53.04 61.44 -22.68
CA GLU A 430 52.92 61.79 -21.26
C GLU A 430 51.51 61.52 -20.71
N GLU A 431 50.45 61.66 -21.51
CA GLU A 431 49.09 61.24 -21.14
C GLU A 431 48.95 59.70 -21.09
N ARG A 432 49.45 58.99 -22.10
CA ARG A 432 49.52 57.52 -22.11
C ARG A 432 50.28 57.00 -20.89
N ASP A 433 51.45 57.57 -20.63
CA ASP A 433 52.30 57.16 -19.52
C ASP A 433 51.78 57.68 -18.17
N TYR A 434 50.94 58.72 -18.14
CA TYR A 434 50.22 59.16 -16.94
C TYR A 434 49.20 58.09 -16.53
N TYR A 435 48.31 57.67 -17.43
CA TYR A 435 47.34 56.61 -17.11
C TYR A 435 48.03 55.27 -16.80
N LYS A 436 49.16 54.96 -17.44
CA LYS A 436 49.97 53.80 -17.10
C LYS A 436 50.62 53.92 -15.71
N LYS A 437 51.19 55.08 -15.36
CA LYS A 437 51.76 55.34 -14.02
C LYS A 437 50.70 55.42 -12.93
N GLU A 438 49.48 55.81 -13.24
CA GLU A 438 48.38 55.82 -12.27
C GLU A 438 47.86 54.40 -12.00
N LEU A 439 47.83 53.54 -13.04
CA LEU A 439 47.59 52.10 -12.88
C LEU A 439 48.70 51.43 -12.04
N GLU A 440 49.97 51.73 -12.33
CA GLU A 440 51.13 51.25 -11.57
C GLU A 440 51.14 51.82 -10.13
N ARG A 441 50.71 53.07 -9.89
CA ARG A 441 50.52 53.66 -8.54
C ARG A 441 49.47 52.91 -7.73
N LEU A 442 48.30 52.65 -8.30
CA LEU A 442 47.23 51.91 -7.65
C LEU A 442 47.68 50.49 -7.28
N GLN A 443 48.54 49.88 -8.11
CA GLN A 443 49.16 48.59 -7.83
C GLN A 443 50.27 48.66 -6.74
N HIS A 444 50.95 49.81 -6.59
CA HIS A 444 52.04 49.99 -5.63
C HIS A 444 51.62 50.47 -4.23
N ILE A 445 50.45 51.12 -4.09
CA ILE A 445 49.89 51.61 -2.82
C ILE A 445 49.54 50.46 -1.85
N VAL A 446 49.30 49.25 -2.37
CA VAL A 446 48.95 48.05 -1.59
C VAL A 446 50.13 47.52 -0.74
N GLN A 447 51.37 47.99 -0.92
CA GLN A 447 52.54 47.48 -0.18
C GLN A 447 53.44 48.54 0.51
N ARG A 448 53.00 48.93 1.73
CA ARG A 448 53.82 49.27 2.92
C ARG A 448 54.86 50.42 2.85
N ARG A 449 54.47 51.60 3.37
CA ARG A 449 55.17 52.45 4.37
C ARG A 449 54.26 53.65 4.69
N SER A 450 53.87 54.04 5.91
CA SER A 450 54.44 53.96 7.28
C SER A 450 55.40 55.11 7.69
N CYS A 451 54.78 56.16 8.25
CA CYS A 451 55.22 56.95 9.42
C CYS A 451 56.25 58.11 9.33
N SER A 452 55.83 59.27 9.87
CA SER A 452 56.62 60.26 10.67
C SER A 452 57.61 61.18 9.90
N THR A 453 57.89 62.44 10.27
CA THR A 453 58.18 62.98 11.62
C THR A 453 58.14 64.53 11.69
N ASN A 454 57.75 65.10 12.85
CA ASN A 454 58.21 66.36 13.52
C ASN A 454 57.05 66.98 14.34
N TYR A 455 56.92 66.80 15.67
CA TYR A 455 57.69 67.33 16.83
C TYR A 455 57.55 68.84 17.09
N CYS A 456 57.41 69.33 18.33
CA CYS A 456 57.46 68.68 19.67
C CYS A 456 56.08 68.87 20.39
N VAL A 457 55.76 68.87 21.70
CA VAL A 457 56.39 68.96 23.05
C VAL A 457 55.39 68.23 24.02
N ARG A 458 55.65 67.57 25.17
CA ARG A 458 56.79 67.47 26.12
C ARG A 458 56.82 66.11 26.89
N GLU A 459 57.77 66.00 27.82
CA GLU A 459 57.90 65.19 29.07
C GLU A 459 56.59 64.69 29.77
N LYS A 460 56.56 63.59 30.56
CA LYS A 460 57.64 62.69 31.05
C LYS A 460 57.19 61.26 31.48
N ILE A 461 58.17 60.34 31.40
CA ILE A 461 58.34 58.95 31.94
C ILE A 461 58.04 58.82 33.46
N PRO A 462 57.65 57.66 34.08
CA PRO A 462 57.89 56.22 33.76
C PRO A 462 56.59 55.33 33.73
N THR A 463 56.46 53.99 33.96
CA THR A 463 57.30 52.91 34.59
C THR A 463 56.95 51.45 34.17
N PHE A 464 57.95 50.55 34.28
CA PHE A 464 58.04 49.07 34.37
C PHE A 464 56.85 48.06 34.25
N LYS A 465 57.16 47.00 33.46
CA LYS A 465 56.87 45.54 33.59
C LYS A 465 55.50 44.93 33.19
N ALA A 466 55.62 43.83 32.44
CA ALA A 466 54.64 42.80 32.05
C ALA A 466 54.69 41.60 33.05
N PRO A 467 53.85 40.52 32.99
CA PRO A 467 53.08 40.08 31.81
C PRO A 467 51.65 39.49 32.00
N GLU A 468 51.05 39.19 30.84
CA GLU A 468 49.93 38.26 30.53
C GLU A 468 48.47 38.55 30.93
N LYS A 469 47.63 38.61 29.86
CA LYS A 469 46.20 38.23 29.77
C LYS A 469 45.17 39.08 30.53
N GLY A 470 44.93 40.28 29.98
CA GLY A 470 43.65 41.02 30.04
C GLY A 470 43.40 41.69 28.67
N ASP A 471 42.36 42.49 28.43
CA ASP A 471 41.14 42.80 29.18
C ASP A 471 40.14 43.42 28.17
N TYR A 472 38.92 42.89 28.05
CA TYR A 472 37.96 43.29 27.00
C TYR A 472 37.34 44.68 27.18
N ASN A 473 37.62 45.38 28.29
CA ASN A 473 37.00 46.66 28.60
C ASN A 473 37.46 47.85 27.71
N SER A 474 38.60 47.76 27.03
CA SER A 474 39.14 48.87 26.20
C SER A 474 38.27 49.15 24.96
N GLU A 475 37.81 48.09 24.29
CA GLU A 475 37.03 48.17 23.04
C GLU A 475 35.64 48.75 23.31
N VAL A 476 35.01 48.34 24.41
CA VAL A 476 33.73 48.90 24.90
C VAL A 476 33.85 50.40 25.18
N HIS A 477 34.95 50.86 25.80
CA HIS A 477 35.18 52.29 26.04
C HIS A 477 35.49 53.09 24.77
N GLN A 478 35.85 52.44 23.66
CA GLN A 478 36.04 53.10 22.37
C GLN A 478 34.71 53.19 21.61
N ILE A 479 33.95 52.09 21.52
CA ILE A 479 32.59 52.06 20.95
C ILE A 479 31.66 53.01 21.72
N THR A 480 31.79 53.11 23.05
CA THR A 480 31.04 54.07 23.88
C THR A 480 31.33 55.52 23.47
N ARG A 481 32.60 55.87 23.25
CA ARG A 481 32.99 57.21 22.78
C ARG A 481 32.50 57.51 21.37
N GLU A 482 32.64 56.56 20.44
CA GLU A 482 32.17 56.69 19.06
C GLU A 482 30.63 56.85 19.02
N ARG A 483 29.90 56.09 19.87
CA ARG A 483 28.46 56.26 20.10
C ARG A 483 28.13 57.65 20.67
N ASP A 484 28.88 58.14 21.66
CA ASP A 484 28.70 59.48 22.22
C ASP A 484 29.09 60.61 21.24
N GLU A 485 29.99 60.34 20.29
CA GLU A 485 30.38 61.28 19.21
C GLU A 485 29.27 61.37 18.14
N LEU A 486 28.70 60.22 17.76
CA LEU A 486 27.55 60.12 16.85
C LEU A 486 26.27 60.70 17.47
N GLN A 487 26.03 60.48 18.77
CA GLN A 487 24.96 61.12 19.54
C GLN A 487 25.10 62.65 19.45
N ARG A 488 26.31 63.18 19.72
CA ARG A 488 26.64 64.61 19.57
C ARG A 488 26.68 65.11 18.12
N MET A 489 26.54 64.26 17.11
CA MET A 489 26.26 64.69 15.73
C MET A 489 24.76 64.69 15.45
N LEU A 490 24.02 63.68 15.90
CA LEU A 490 22.56 63.64 15.80
C LEU A 490 21.91 64.83 16.52
N GLU A 491 22.30 65.13 17.75
CA GLU A 491 21.85 66.33 18.50
C GLU A 491 22.14 67.64 17.74
N ARG A 492 23.22 67.68 16.94
CA ARG A 492 23.55 68.82 16.07
C ARG A 492 22.72 68.85 14.79
N PHE A 493 22.38 67.70 14.21
CA PHE A 493 21.47 67.61 13.06
C PHE A 493 20.01 67.88 13.43
N GLU A 494 19.55 67.42 14.59
CA GLU A 494 18.24 67.77 15.15
C GLU A 494 18.14 69.28 15.37
N LYS A 495 19.16 69.89 15.98
CA LYS A 495 19.22 71.35 16.13
C LYS A 495 19.29 72.09 14.79
N TYR A 496 19.99 71.55 13.80
CA TYR A 496 19.97 72.09 12.43
C TYR A 496 18.58 71.96 11.77
N MET A 497 17.81 70.91 12.09
CA MET A 497 16.41 70.80 11.68
C MET A 497 15.49 71.77 12.43
N GLU A 498 15.72 72.02 13.72
CA GLU A 498 15.00 73.07 14.47
C GLU A 498 15.25 74.46 13.86
N ASP A 499 16.50 74.78 13.52
CA ASP A 499 16.87 76.02 12.83
C ASP A 499 16.23 76.10 11.44
N ILE A 500 16.21 75.01 10.66
CA ILE A 500 15.51 74.95 9.36
C ILE A 500 13.99 75.13 9.53
N GLN A 501 13.37 74.49 10.52
CA GLN A 501 11.94 74.67 10.81
C GLN A 501 11.61 76.09 11.33
N SER A 502 12.53 76.71 12.05
CA SER A 502 12.45 78.13 12.45
C SER A 502 12.51 79.05 11.24
N ASN A 503 13.47 78.83 10.34
CA ASN A 503 13.60 79.58 9.08
C ASN A 503 12.39 79.39 8.17
N VAL A 504 11.82 78.18 8.08
CA VAL A 504 10.57 77.93 7.33
C VAL A 504 9.39 78.69 7.96
N LYS A 505 9.28 78.77 9.30
CA LYS A 505 8.24 79.57 9.98
C LYS A 505 8.43 81.07 9.73
N LEU A 506 9.67 81.58 9.72
CA LEU A 506 9.98 82.96 9.36
C LEU A 506 9.62 83.27 7.90
N LEU A 507 10.07 82.46 6.94
CA LEU A 507 9.73 82.61 5.52
C LEU A 507 8.22 82.47 5.25
N THR A 508 7.51 81.65 6.02
CA THR A 508 6.05 81.56 6.00
C THR A 508 5.41 82.87 6.45
N ALA A 509 5.87 83.46 7.56
CA ALA A 509 5.39 84.74 8.06
C ALA A 509 5.76 85.92 7.14
N GLU A 510 6.94 85.89 6.50
CA GLU A 510 7.34 86.89 5.50
C GLU A 510 6.50 86.78 4.23
N ARG A 511 6.25 85.56 3.72
CA ARG A 511 5.30 85.31 2.62
C ARG A 511 3.92 85.86 2.96
N ASP A 512 3.38 85.56 4.13
CA ASP A 512 2.01 85.95 4.49
C ASP A 512 1.91 87.47 4.70
N LYS A 513 2.94 88.10 5.27
CA LYS A 513 3.06 89.57 5.32
C LYS A 513 3.17 90.20 3.94
N LEU A 514 3.91 89.60 3.00
CA LEU A 514 4.02 90.07 1.63
C LEU A 514 2.70 89.91 0.87
N ASN A 515 1.92 88.87 1.18
CA ASN A 515 0.59 88.63 0.62
C ASN A 515 -0.44 89.66 1.13
N VAL A 516 -0.34 90.09 2.40
CA VAL A 516 -1.14 91.22 2.93
C VAL A 516 -0.78 92.51 2.19
N LEU A 517 0.52 92.85 2.10
CA LEU A 517 0.98 94.04 1.38
C LEU A 517 0.59 94.04 -0.11
N TYR A 518 0.55 92.85 -0.75
CA TYR A 518 0.09 92.70 -2.13
C TYR A 518 -1.41 92.97 -2.27
N ASN A 519 -2.23 92.51 -1.33
CA ASN A 519 -3.67 92.80 -1.33
C ASN A 519 -3.94 94.28 -1.04
N GLU A 520 -3.25 94.90 -0.08
CA GLU A 520 -3.33 96.34 0.23
C GLU A 520 -2.98 97.19 -1.01
N ALA A 521 -1.87 96.88 -1.68
CA ALA A 521 -1.48 97.54 -2.93
C ALA A 521 -2.47 97.30 -4.09
N GLN A 522 -3.18 96.17 -4.11
CA GLN A 522 -4.19 95.86 -5.10
C GLN A 522 -5.53 96.59 -4.82
N GLU A 523 -5.86 96.85 -3.56
CA GLU A 523 -6.97 97.74 -3.18
C GLU A 523 -6.66 99.21 -3.52
N GLU A 524 -5.44 99.72 -3.24
CA GLU A 524 -5.02 101.06 -3.71
C GLU A 524 -5.09 101.20 -5.23
N LEU A 525 -4.65 100.18 -5.98
CA LEU A 525 -4.78 100.10 -7.44
C LEU A 525 -6.22 99.99 -7.94
N SER A 526 -7.19 99.67 -7.08
CA SER A 526 -8.62 99.69 -7.42
C SER A 526 -9.21 101.08 -7.22
N VAL A 527 -8.85 101.78 -6.14
CA VAL A 527 -9.27 103.16 -5.85
C VAL A 527 -8.74 104.12 -6.93
N LEU A 528 -7.45 104.03 -7.26
CA LEU A 528 -6.82 104.85 -8.31
C LEU A 528 -7.37 104.59 -9.73
N LYS A 529 -8.17 103.54 -9.94
CA LYS A 529 -8.84 103.26 -11.24
C LYS A 529 -10.26 103.80 -11.33
N GLN A 530 -10.81 104.41 -10.27
CA GLN A 530 -12.16 104.97 -10.28
C GLN A 530 -12.18 106.50 -10.50
N GLU A 531 -11.04 107.19 -10.36
CA GLU A 531 -10.93 108.64 -10.57
C GLU A 531 -9.93 109.01 -11.69
N SER A 532 -10.38 109.14 -12.95
CA SER A 532 -9.80 110.06 -13.97
C SER A 532 -10.39 109.91 -15.40
N THR A 533 -11.71 110.02 -15.59
CA THR A 533 -12.31 110.09 -16.94
C THR A 533 -12.69 111.51 -17.39
N GLN A 534 -11.77 112.47 -17.32
CA GLN A 534 -11.87 113.73 -18.09
C GLN A 534 -10.56 114.55 -18.12
N THR A 535 -10.02 114.79 -19.32
CA THR A 535 -9.54 116.09 -19.86
C THR A 535 -8.88 115.87 -21.23
N GLN A 536 -9.23 116.68 -22.23
CA GLN A 536 -8.53 116.70 -23.53
C GLN A 536 -7.24 117.54 -23.44
N VAL A 537 -6.14 117.07 -24.04
CA VAL A 537 -4.89 117.84 -24.19
C VAL A 537 -4.43 117.79 -25.65
N SER A 538 -3.71 118.82 -26.11
CA SER A 538 -3.58 119.19 -27.52
C SER A 538 -2.37 118.61 -28.26
N SER A 539 -2.38 118.78 -29.59
CA SER A 539 -1.53 118.13 -30.61
C SER A 539 0.00 118.17 -30.42
N ASN A 540 0.54 118.99 -29.52
CA ASN A 540 1.99 119.24 -29.45
C ASN A 540 2.77 118.20 -28.60
N VAL A 541 2.08 117.34 -27.85
CA VAL A 541 2.72 116.26 -27.05
C VAL A 541 3.16 115.09 -27.94
N ILE A 542 2.45 114.86 -29.05
CA ILE A 542 2.61 113.69 -29.92
C ILE A 542 4.03 113.56 -30.48
N ASN A 543 4.63 114.64 -30.98
CA ASN A 543 5.96 114.58 -31.60
C ASN A 543 7.12 114.29 -30.62
N PHE A 544 6.92 114.45 -29.32
CA PHE A 544 7.87 113.96 -28.30
C PHE A 544 7.60 112.48 -28.01
N MET A 545 6.33 112.12 -27.79
CA MET A 545 5.91 110.72 -27.59
C MET A 545 6.33 109.80 -28.74
N GLU A 546 6.38 110.26 -30.00
CA GLU A 546 6.80 109.41 -31.11
C GLU A 546 8.29 109.04 -31.08
N LYS A 547 9.17 109.97 -30.69
CA LYS A 547 10.61 109.69 -30.56
C LYS A 547 10.90 108.83 -29.33
N GLU A 548 10.16 109.06 -28.25
CA GLU A 548 10.22 108.25 -27.04
C GLU A 548 9.68 106.83 -27.29
N LYS A 549 8.58 106.69 -28.04
CA LYS A 549 8.03 105.43 -28.56
C LYS A 549 9.04 104.69 -29.44
N ASP A 550 9.74 105.35 -30.36
CA ASP A 550 10.70 104.67 -31.24
C ASP A 550 11.97 104.21 -30.50
N PHE A 551 12.45 104.97 -29.51
CA PHE A 551 13.47 104.48 -28.57
C PHE A 551 12.96 103.31 -27.73
N ALA A 552 11.77 103.43 -27.15
CA ALA A 552 11.14 102.35 -26.37
C ALA A 552 10.89 101.09 -27.21
N LEU A 553 10.56 101.22 -28.49
CA LEU A 553 10.43 100.08 -29.43
C LEU A 553 11.79 99.46 -29.78
N SER A 554 12.85 100.25 -29.86
CA SER A 554 14.22 99.73 -30.05
C SER A 554 14.69 98.94 -28.82
N ASP A 555 14.51 99.49 -27.61
CA ASP A 555 14.80 98.77 -26.38
C ASP A 555 13.85 97.60 -26.14
N LEU A 556 12.58 97.68 -26.54
CA LEU A 556 11.66 96.53 -26.49
C LEU A 556 12.12 95.41 -27.43
N ARG A 557 12.63 95.71 -28.63
CA ARG A 557 13.23 94.71 -29.52
C ARG A 557 14.49 94.09 -28.92
N ARG A 558 15.35 94.89 -28.29
CA ARG A 558 16.54 94.42 -27.56
C ARG A 558 16.17 93.53 -26.36
N ILE A 559 15.22 93.96 -25.55
CA ILE A 559 14.69 93.19 -24.42
C ILE A 559 13.97 91.92 -24.91
N MET A 560 13.32 91.93 -26.07
CA MET A 560 12.79 90.71 -26.68
C MET A 560 13.90 89.76 -27.13
N SER A 561 14.96 90.22 -27.80
CA SER A 561 16.06 89.33 -28.18
C SER A 561 16.83 88.80 -26.95
N GLU A 562 17.05 89.64 -25.93
CA GLU A 562 17.60 89.22 -24.63
C GLU A 562 16.68 88.23 -23.92
N LYS A 563 15.35 88.41 -23.97
CA LYS A 563 14.34 87.50 -23.41
C LYS A 563 14.28 86.16 -24.14
N GLU A 564 14.34 86.13 -25.47
CA GLU A 564 14.36 84.86 -26.21
C GLU A 564 15.70 84.13 -26.03
N VAL A 565 16.83 84.83 -25.95
CA VAL A 565 18.13 84.23 -25.56
C VAL A 565 18.12 83.73 -24.11
N LEU A 566 17.42 84.42 -23.19
CA LEU A 566 17.24 83.96 -21.81
C LEU A 566 16.29 82.76 -21.70
N LYS A 567 15.23 82.69 -22.51
CA LYS A 567 14.37 81.51 -22.66
C LYS A 567 15.14 80.33 -23.23
N GLU A 568 15.96 80.54 -24.26
CA GLU A 568 16.75 79.47 -24.88
C GLU A 568 17.82 78.96 -23.90
N LYS A 569 18.45 79.84 -23.12
CA LYS A 569 19.32 79.45 -22.00
C LYS A 569 18.55 78.72 -20.89
N LEU A 570 17.37 79.19 -20.51
CA LEU A 570 16.52 78.53 -19.51
C LEU A 570 16.12 77.13 -19.99
N LYS A 571 15.63 77.01 -21.22
CA LYS A 571 15.30 75.74 -21.87
C LYS A 571 16.51 74.80 -21.91
N ASN A 572 17.70 75.28 -22.29
CA ASN A 572 18.90 74.45 -22.31
C ASN A 572 19.31 74.01 -20.89
N ILE A 573 19.10 74.85 -19.86
CA ILE A 573 19.32 74.49 -18.44
C ILE A 573 18.25 73.48 -17.96
N GLU A 574 17.00 73.60 -18.40
CA GLU A 574 15.92 72.66 -18.11
C GLU A 574 16.15 71.31 -18.81
N GLU A 575 16.61 71.29 -20.06
CA GLU A 575 16.96 70.07 -20.81
C GLU A 575 18.22 69.39 -20.24
N MET A 576 19.27 70.15 -19.90
CA MET A 576 20.44 69.60 -19.18
C MET A 576 20.07 69.13 -17.77
N GLY A 577 19.17 69.83 -17.09
CA GLY A 577 18.64 69.44 -15.77
C GLY A 577 17.80 68.17 -15.84
N ALA A 578 16.96 68.02 -16.86
CA ALA A 578 16.17 66.81 -17.10
C ALA A 578 17.06 65.62 -17.49
N PHE A 579 18.07 65.82 -18.32
CA PHE A 579 19.05 64.79 -18.67
C PHE A 579 19.85 64.35 -17.44
N GLY A 580 20.42 65.30 -16.68
CA GLY A 580 21.14 65.01 -15.44
C GLY A 580 20.26 64.34 -14.39
N LYS A 581 18.99 64.74 -14.28
CA LYS A 581 18.01 64.07 -13.42
C LYS A 581 17.71 62.65 -13.89
N SER A 582 17.60 62.38 -15.19
CA SER A 582 17.41 61.02 -15.73
C SER A 582 18.61 60.11 -15.47
N GLU A 583 19.85 60.60 -15.60
CA GLU A 583 21.05 59.84 -15.24
C GLU A 583 21.14 59.60 -13.72
N LEU A 584 20.74 60.57 -12.90
CA LEU A 584 20.60 60.38 -11.45
C LEU A 584 19.50 59.35 -11.11
N GLU A 585 18.37 59.36 -11.80
CA GLU A 585 17.29 58.38 -11.61
C GLU A 585 17.76 56.96 -11.99
N LYS A 586 18.40 56.77 -13.15
CA LYS A 586 19.00 55.47 -13.55
C LYS A 586 20.05 54.97 -12.57
N THR A 587 20.91 55.86 -12.05
CA THR A 587 21.94 55.46 -11.08
C THR A 587 21.36 55.16 -9.71
N ILE A 588 20.29 55.85 -9.28
CA ILE A 588 19.51 55.51 -8.09
C ILE A 588 18.80 54.14 -8.26
N GLU A 589 18.17 53.87 -9.42
CA GLU A 589 17.56 52.57 -9.71
C GLU A 589 18.59 51.43 -9.68
N HIS A 590 19.75 51.63 -10.32
CA HIS A 590 20.86 50.67 -10.31
C HIS A 590 21.37 50.41 -8.87
N LEU A 591 21.62 51.47 -8.09
CA LEU A 591 22.06 51.34 -6.70
C LEU A 591 20.98 50.69 -5.80
N THR A 592 19.70 50.93 -6.09
CA THR A 592 18.58 50.28 -5.39
C THR A 592 18.52 48.78 -5.70
N CYS A 593 18.73 48.40 -6.97
CA CYS A 593 18.83 47.00 -7.38
C CYS A 593 20.01 46.28 -6.70
N VAL A 594 21.19 46.91 -6.68
CA VAL A 594 22.39 46.37 -6.00
C VAL A 594 22.17 46.26 -4.48
N ASN A 595 21.55 47.25 -3.83
CA ASN A 595 21.19 47.15 -2.41
C ASN A 595 20.23 45.98 -2.16
N HIS A 596 19.21 45.80 -3.00
CA HIS A 596 18.26 44.70 -2.83
C HIS A 596 18.92 43.31 -3.00
N GLN A 597 19.87 43.19 -3.92
CA GLN A 597 20.71 41.99 -4.07
C GLN A 597 21.54 41.72 -2.81
N LEU A 598 22.26 42.74 -2.30
CA LEU A 598 23.07 42.63 -1.08
C LEU A 598 22.23 42.35 0.18
N GLU A 599 21.00 42.86 0.25
CA GLU A 599 20.05 42.50 1.31
C GLU A 599 19.59 41.05 1.19
N SER A 600 19.29 40.57 -0.02
CA SER A 600 18.95 39.16 -0.26
C SER A 600 20.09 38.23 0.14
N GLU A 601 21.33 38.52 -0.27
CA GLU A 601 22.53 37.77 0.12
C GLU A 601 22.74 37.78 1.64
N LYS A 602 22.53 38.92 2.29
CA LYS A 602 22.59 39.07 3.76
C LYS A 602 21.51 38.22 4.45
N TYR A 603 20.27 38.19 3.98
CA TYR A 603 19.22 37.35 4.54
C TYR A 603 19.49 35.85 4.31
N GLU A 604 20.00 35.48 3.14
CA GLU A 604 20.46 34.12 2.87
C GLU A 604 21.60 33.69 3.81
N LEU A 605 22.61 34.55 4.01
CA LEU A 605 23.74 34.28 4.91
C LEU A 605 23.29 34.22 6.38
N GLN A 606 22.33 35.04 6.79
CA GLN A 606 21.71 34.95 8.11
C GLN A 606 20.93 33.64 8.30
N SER A 607 20.17 33.20 7.30
CA SER A 607 19.48 31.90 7.31
C SER A 607 20.46 30.73 7.37
N LYS A 608 21.51 30.74 6.53
CA LYS A 608 22.59 29.73 6.54
C LYS A 608 23.31 29.69 7.90
N MET A 609 23.58 30.85 8.51
CA MET A 609 24.15 30.93 9.87
C MET A 609 23.19 30.39 10.93
N LEU A 610 21.87 30.66 10.84
CA LEU A 610 20.88 30.14 11.78
C LEU A 610 20.85 28.61 11.73
N ILE A 611 20.75 28.03 10.53
CA ILE A 611 20.79 26.57 10.31
C ILE A 611 22.11 25.97 10.82
N MET A 612 23.25 26.65 10.64
CA MET A 612 24.52 26.22 11.24
C MET A 612 24.51 26.25 12.78
N LYS A 613 23.89 27.25 13.41
CA LYS A 613 23.75 27.29 14.87
C LYS A 613 22.83 26.18 15.39
N GLU A 614 21.67 26.01 14.78
CA GLU A 614 20.71 24.94 15.14
C GLU A 614 21.31 23.55 14.95
N THR A 615 22.07 23.32 13.88
CA THR A 615 22.74 22.03 13.65
C THR A 615 23.86 21.78 14.67
N ILE A 616 24.70 22.79 14.98
CA ILE A 616 25.71 22.71 16.05
C ILE A 616 25.05 22.41 17.40
N GLU A 617 23.99 23.13 17.77
CA GLU A 617 23.26 22.89 19.03
C GLU A 617 22.63 21.49 19.04
N SER A 618 22.08 21.02 17.92
CA SER A 618 21.57 19.65 17.81
C SER A 618 22.67 18.59 18.00
N LEU A 619 23.90 18.87 17.55
CA LEU A 619 25.05 17.97 17.67
C LEU A 619 25.62 17.99 19.10
N GLU A 620 25.71 19.16 19.72
CA GLU A 620 26.04 19.28 21.15
C GLU A 620 25.03 18.55 22.02
N ASN A 621 23.74 18.73 21.77
CA ASN A 621 22.68 18.09 22.56
C ASN A 621 22.64 16.58 22.31
N LYS A 622 22.89 16.10 21.08
CA LYS A 622 23.13 14.66 20.80
C LYS A 622 24.36 14.12 21.53
N SER A 623 25.45 14.87 21.58
CA SER A 623 26.69 14.48 22.28
C SER A 623 26.48 14.38 23.80
N LYS A 624 25.89 15.42 24.41
CA LYS A 624 25.49 15.46 25.84
C LYS A 624 24.56 14.30 26.17
N PHE A 625 23.54 14.04 25.34
CA PHE A 625 22.62 12.92 25.50
C PHE A 625 23.30 11.55 25.33
N GLN A 626 24.22 11.38 24.39
CA GLN A 626 24.98 10.13 24.23
C GLN A 626 25.89 9.85 25.43
N ALA A 627 26.58 10.87 25.96
CA ALA A 627 27.38 10.74 27.18
C ALA A 627 26.53 10.33 28.39
N GLN A 628 25.34 10.94 28.55
CA GLN A 628 24.40 10.61 29.62
C GLN A 628 23.72 9.24 29.43
N LYS A 629 23.55 8.79 28.18
CA LYS A 629 22.98 7.46 27.88
C LYS A 629 23.99 6.33 28.11
N LEU A 630 25.28 6.57 27.84
CA LEU A 630 26.35 5.59 28.05
C LEU A 630 26.55 5.19 29.53
N SER A 631 26.26 6.08 30.49
CA SER A 631 26.34 5.75 31.92
C SER A 631 25.15 4.95 32.45
N HIS A 632 24.00 4.98 31.78
CA HIS A 632 22.79 4.24 32.16
C HIS A 632 22.70 2.85 31.49
N VAL A 633 23.16 2.76 30.23
CA VAL A 633 22.99 1.57 29.38
C VAL A 633 23.68 0.30 29.90
N THR A 634 24.65 0.38 30.82
CA THR A 634 25.30 -0.82 31.39
C THR A 634 24.35 -1.72 32.18
N GLY A 635 23.29 -1.17 32.80
CA GLY A 635 22.20 -1.94 33.38
C GLY A 635 21.05 -2.18 32.39
N ASP A 636 20.57 -1.10 31.78
CA ASP A 636 19.34 -1.11 30.97
C ASP A 636 19.46 -1.90 29.66
N SER A 637 20.68 -2.15 29.16
CA SER A 637 20.94 -2.85 27.89
C SER A 637 20.21 -4.19 27.77
N SER A 638 20.04 -4.96 28.85
CA SER A 638 19.33 -6.25 28.79
C SER A 638 17.82 -6.09 28.53
N HIS A 639 17.18 -5.15 29.21
CA HIS A 639 15.76 -4.82 29.02
C HIS A 639 15.54 -4.09 27.68
N GLN A 640 16.34 -3.06 27.39
CA GLN A 640 16.27 -2.33 26.12
C GLN A 640 16.56 -3.23 24.90
N LYS A 641 17.31 -4.34 25.05
CA LYS A 641 17.57 -5.31 23.96
C LYS A 641 16.43 -6.31 23.76
N THR A 642 15.69 -6.67 24.81
CA THR A 642 14.46 -7.47 24.66
C THR A 642 13.32 -6.61 24.12
N GLU A 643 13.18 -5.38 24.63
CA GLU A 643 12.28 -4.35 24.10
C GLU A 643 12.60 -4.03 22.63
N MET A 644 13.86 -3.76 22.26
CA MET A 644 14.28 -3.58 20.85
C MET A 644 13.99 -4.79 19.96
N ASN A 645 14.05 -6.01 20.47
CA ASN A 645 13.69 -7.19 19.67
C ASN A 645 12.17 -7.26 19.45
N SER A 646 11.36 -6.92 20.45
CA SER A 646 9.89 -6.83 20.31
C SER A 646 9.48 -5.67 19.38
N LEU A 647 10.08 -4.49 19.54
CA LEU A 647 9.89 -3.34 18.65
C LEU A 647 10.40 -3.61 17.23
N ARG A 648 11.45 -4.43 17.05
CA ARG A 648 11.89 -4.90 15.73
C ARG A 648 10.85 -5.82 15.10
N MET A 649 10.30 -6.79 15.84
CA MET A 649 9.21 -7.63 15.31
C MET A 649 7.98 -6.82 14.92
N VAL A 650 7.59 -5.84 15.74
CA VAL A 650 6.47 -4.93 15.43
C VAL A 650 6.81 -4.06 14.21
N ASN A 651 8.03 -3.51 14.10
CA ASN A 651 8.45 -2.76 12.92
C ASN A 651 8.56 -3.63 11.66
N GLU A 652 8.98 -4.89 11.76
CA GLU A 652 8.97 -5.83 10.63
C GLU A 652 7.53 -6.17 10.20
N GLN A 653 6.60 -6.31 11.15
CA GLN A 653 5.18 -6.55 10.84
C GLN A 653 4.51 -5.30 10.25
N LEU A 654 4.83 -4.12 10.78
CA LEU A 654 4.40 -2.84 10.20
C LEU A 654 5.01 -2.63 8.81
N GLN A 655 6.30 -2.91 8.61
CA GLN A 655 6.96 -2.82 7.32
C GLN A 655 6.30 -3.76 6.31
N ARG A 656 6.08 -5.04 6.63
CA ARG A 656 5.34 -5.97 5.77
C ARG A 656 3.94 -5.43 5.43
N SER A 657 3.22 -4.86 6.40
CA SER A 657 1.91 -4.25 6.12
C SER A 657 2.01 -3.00 5.23
N ILE A 658 3.05 -2.19 5.37
CA ILE A 658 3.34 -1.03 4.52
C ILE A 658 3.69 -1.50 3.11
N ASP A 659 4.49 -2.57 2.96
CA ASP A 659 4.86 -3.19 1.70
C ASP A 659 3.60 -3.77 1.00
N ASP A 660 2.72 -4.45 1.74
CA ASP A 660 1.42 -4.94 1.25
C ASP A 660 0.50 -3.79 0.80
N TYR A 661 0.43 -2.69 1.57
CA TYR A 661 -0.34 -1.50 1.19
C TYR A 661 0.27 -0.79 -0.01
N GLN A 662 1.60 -0.69 -0.11
CA GLN A 662 2.30 -0.13 -1.28
C GLN A 662 2.09 -1.01 -2.52
N HIS A 663 2.13 -2.33 -2.38
CA HIS A 663 1.86 -3.26 -3.46
C HIS A 663 0.41 -3.18 -3.94
N ARG A 664 -0.57 -3.16 -3.02
CA ARG A 664 -1.99 -2.89 -3.36
C ARG A 664 -2.19 -1.54 -4.03
N LEU A 665 -1.53 -0.48 -3.56
CA LEU A 665 -1.64 0.86 -4.12
C LEU A 665 -0.93 0.96 -5.49
N SER A 666 0.13 0.19 -5.72
CA SER A 666 0.78 0.02 -7.03
C SER A 666 -0.14 -0.70 -8.03
N ILE A 667 -0.79 -1.80 -7.60
CA ILE A 667 -1.82 -2.47 -8.40
C ILE A 667 -2.96 -1.52 -8.74
N LYS A 668 -3.48 -0.77 -7.75
CA LYS A 668 -4.56 0.21 -7.98
C LYS A 668 -4.15 1.42 -8.83
N ARG A 669 -2.86 1.79 -8.86
CA ARG A 669 -2.33 2.74 -9.85
C ARG A 669 -2.32 2.14 -11.25
N SER A 670 -1.81 0.92 -11.43
CA SER A 670 -1.78 0.25 -12.74
C SER A 670 -3.19 -0.02 -13.29
N GLU A 671 -4.16 -0.39 -12.44
CA GLU A 671 -5.58 -0.46 -12.81
C GLU A 671 -6.13 0.90 -13.25
N LEU A 672 -5.81 1.98 -12.52
CA LEU A 672 -6.25 3.34 -12.84
C LEU A 672 -5.61 3.87 -14.14
N GLU A 673 -4.32 3.62 -14.35
CA GLU A 673 -3.58 3.96 -15.57
C GLU A 673 -4.16 3.21 -16.78
N SER A 674 -4.49 1.92 -16.62
CA SER A 674 -5.18 1.14 -17.66
C SER A 674 -6.59 1.67 -17.95
N ALA A 675 -7.34 2.07 -16.93
CA ALA A 675 -8.65 2.69 -17.10
C ALA A 675 -8.56 4.08 -17.76
N GLN A 676 -7.53 4.87 -17.45
CA GLN A 676 -7.28 6.18 -18.06
C GLN A 676 -6.92 6.05 -19.55
N GLU A 677 -6.08 5.09 -19.93
CA GLU A 677 -5.78 4.86 -21.34
C GLU A 677 -7.01 4.30 -22.10
N GLN A 678 -7.86 3.49 -21.46
CA GLN A 678 -9.16 3.09 -22.03
C GLN A 678 -10.12 4.27 -22.22
N ILE A 679 -10.19 5.19 -21.25
CA ILE A 679 -10.98 6.43 -21.35
C ILE A 679 -10.47 7.26 -22.53
N LYS A 680 -9.16 7.51 -22.62
CA LYS A 680 -8.53 8.25 -23.72
C LYS A 680 -8.81 7.62 -25.10
N ILE A 681 -8.75 6.29 -25.22
CA ILE A 681 -9.12 5.57 -26.45
C ILE A 681 -10.61 5.73 -26.79
N LEU A 682 -11.49 5.90 -25.80
CA LEU A 682 -12.91 6.19 -26.01
C LEU A 682 -13.16 7.66 -26.36
N GLU A 683 -12.46 8.60 -25.72
CA GLU A 683 -12.48 10.03 -26.05
C GLU A 683 -12.02 10.26 -27.49
N GLU A 684 -10.89 9.68 -27.90
CA GLU A 684 -10.43 9.72 -29.30
C GLU A 684 -11.45 9.15 -30.29
N LYS A 685 -12.22 8.13 -29.90
CA LYS A 685 -13.29 7.56 -30.74
C LYS A 685 -14.50 8.49 -30.81
N ILE A 686 -14.85 9.14 -29.70
CA ILE A 686 -15.91 10.15 -29.64
C ILE A 686 -15.53 11.36 -30.52
N ASP A 687 -14.29 11.84 -30.47
CA ASP A 687 -13.81 12.92 -31.32
C ASP A 687 -13.85 12.54 -32.81
N LYS A 688 -13.37 11.34 -33.16
CA LYS A 688 -13.42 10.81 -34.54
C LYS A 688 -14.85 10.66 -35.07
N LEU A 689 -15.80 10.23 -34.23
CA LEU A 689 -17.23 10.16 -34.57
C LEU A 689 -17.87 11.56 -34.67
N THR A 690 -17.51 12.48 -33.77
CA THR A 690 -18.02 13.85 -33.76
C THR A 690 -17.56 14.61 -34.99
N PHE A 691 -16.30 14.45 -35.39
CA PHE A 691 -15.74 15.01 -36.63
C PHE A 691 -16.45 14.49 -37.89
N LYS A 692 -16.71 13.17 -37.96
CA LYS A 692 -17.54 12.58 -39.05
C LYS A 692 -18.95 13.17 -39.06
N MET A 693 -19.58 13.32 -37.90
CA MET A 693 -20.92 13.89 -37.78
C MET A 693 -20.97 15.38 -38.17
N THR A 694 -19.93 16.16 -37.89
CA THR A 694 -19.83 17.54 -38.38
C THR A 694 -19.63 17.61 -39.89
N SER A 695 -18.75 16.77 -40.47
CA SER A 695 -18.56 16.69 -41.93
C SER A 695 -19.88 16.37 -42.65
N GLN A 696 -20.55 15.29 -42.24
CA GLN A 696 -21.83 14.88 -42.83
C GLN A 696 -22.94 15.93 -42.65
N ASN A 697 -22.93 16.70 -41.55
CA ASN A 697 -23.88 17.79 -41.35
C ASN A 697 -23.54 19.03 -42.21
N GLU A 698 -22.27 19.32 -42.46
CA GLU A 698 -21.82 20.37 -43.39
C GLU A 698 -22.13 19.98 -44.84
N GLU A 699 -21.85 18.73 -45.25
CA GLU A 699 -22.24 18.15 -46.52
C GLU A 699 -23.77 18.22 -46.72
N ALA A 700 -24.56 17.79 -45.73
CA ALA A 700 -26.02 17.89 -45.77
C ALA A 700 -26.53 19.34 -45.80
N HIS A 701 -25.80 20.29 -45.20
CA HIS A 701 -26.12 21.72 -45.31
C HIS A 701 -25.79 22.28 -46.70
N VAL A 702 -24.69 21.85 -47.32
CA VAL A 702 -24.35 22.17 -48.72
C VAL A 702 -25.40 21.58 -49.67
N MET A 703 -25.77 20.31 -49.53
CA MET A 703 -26.84 19.69 -50.33
C MET A 703 -28.17 20.44 -50.20
N LYS A 704 -28.59 20.79 -48.97
CA LYS A 704 -29.80 21.61 -48.74
C LYS A 704 -29.72 22.99 -49.40
N LYS A 705 -28.53 23.63 -49.40
CA LYS A 705 -28.31 24.90 -50.09
C LYS A 705 -28.41 24.74 -51.61
N THR A 706 -27.84 23.67 -52.18
CA THR A 706 -27.93 23.36 -53.61
C THR A 706 -29.36 23.06 -54.05
N ILE A 707 -30.10 22.25 -53.28
CA ILE A 707 -31.54 22.01 -53.50
C ILE A 707 -32.31 23.34 -53.47
N GLY A 708 -32.06 24.18 -52.46
CA GLY A 708 -32.66 25.52 -52.36
C GLY A 708 -32.17 26.56 -53.38
N VAL A 709 -31.26 26.20 -54.30
CA VAL A 709 -30.94 26.93 -55.53
C VAL A 709 -31.69 26.31 -56.71
N ILE A 710 -31.62 24.98 -56.87
CA ILE A 710 -32.34 24.24 -57.92
C ILE A 710 -33.85 24.49 -57.86
N ASP A 711 -34.45 24.56 -56.66
CA ASP A 711 -35.87 24.91 -56.51
C ASP A 711 -36.19 26.31 -57.03
N LYS A 712 -35.30 27.29 -56.83
CA LYS A 712 -35.48 28.66 -57.32
C LYS A 712 -35.26 28.76 -58.82
N GLU A 713 -34.28 28.03 -59.35
CA GLU A 713 -34.06 27.92 -60.80
C GLU A 713 -35.24 27.24 -61.47
N LYS A 714 -35.80 26.19 -60.88
CA LYS A 714 -37.06 25.54 -61.30
C LYS A 714 -38.22 26.52 -61.29
N ASP A 715 -38.42 27.25 -60.20
CA ASP A 715 -39.56 28.18 -60.07
C ASP A 715 -39.44 29.36 -61.04
N PHE A 716 -38.23 29.90 -61.25
CA PHE A 716 -37.95 30.93 -62.26
C PHE A 716 -38.11 30.41 -63.70
N LEU A 717 -37.70 29.17 -63.98
CA LEU A 717 -37.91 28.53 -65.28
C LEU A 717 -39.39 28.23 -65.53
N GLN A 718 -40.15 27.88 -64.50
CA GLN A 718 -41.60 27.70 -64.56
C GLN A 718 -42.29 29.03 -64.87
N GLU A 719 -41.97 30.10 -64.13
CA GLU A 719 -42.45 31.47 -64.39
C GLU A 719 -42.12 31.91 -65.83
N THR A 720 -40.89 31.70 -66.29
CA THR A 720 -40.45 31.97 -67.67
C THR A 720 -41.20 31.15 -68.72
N VAL A 721 -41.60 29.91 -68.41
CA VAL A 721 -42.39 29.03 -69.29
C VAL A 721 -43.86 29.46 -69.32
N ASP A 722 -44.42 29.87 -68.19
CA ASP A 722 -45.80 30.34 -68.09
C ASP A 722 -45.97 31.71 -68.79
N GLU A 723 -45.05 32.66 -68.58
CA GLU A 723 -44.96 33.91 -69.35
C GLU A 723 -44.92 33.65 -70.87
N LYS A 724 -44.06 32.72 -71.30
CA LYS A 724 -43.93 32.37 -72.72
C LYS A 724 -45.17 31.65 -73.24
N THR A 725 -45.86 30.88 -72.41
CA THR A 725 -47.10 30.19 -72.77
C THR A 725 -48.24 31.20 -72.94
N GLU A 726 -48.36 32.18 -72.04
CA GLU A 726 -49.28 33.31 -72.20
C GLU A 726 -48.93 34.17 -73.43
N MET A 727 -47.65 34.46 -73.66
CA MET A 727 -47.23 35.22 -74.84
C MET A 727 -47.49 34.45 -76.15
N ILE A 728 -47.27 33.13 -76.17
CA ILE A 728 -47.62 32.26 -77.30
C ILE A 728 -49.14 32.23 -77.52
N ALA A 729 -49.95 32.11 -76.46
CA ALA A 729 -51.41 32.14 -76.59
C ALA A 729 -51.91 33.50 -77.13
N ASN A 730 -51.39 34.61 -76.62
CA ASN A 730 -51.67 35.96 -77.12
C ASN A 730 -51.22 36.12 -78.58
N LEU A 731 -50.06 35.60 -78.97
CA LEU A 731 -49.58 35.62 -80.35
C LEU A 731 -50.41 34.70 -81.26
N GLN A 732 -50.91 33.57 -80.78
CA GLN A 732 -51.80 32.67 -81.51
C GLN A 732 -53.19 33.29 -81.71
N GLU A 733 -53.77 33.96 -80.71
CA GLU A 733 -55.01 34.71 -80.90
C GLU A 733 -54.81 35.87 -81.90
N ASN A 734 -53.74 36.64 -81.75
CA ASN A 734 -53.40 37.70 -82.71
C ASN A 734 -53.20 37.15 -84.12
N LEU A 735 -52.48 36.03 -84.27
CA LEU A 735 -52.27 35.37 -85.55
C LEU A 735 -53.59 34.86 -86.12
N ALA A 736 -54.44 34.18 -85.35
CA ALA A 736 -55.76 33.74 -85.80
C ALA A 736 -56.68 34.91 -86.19
N ASN A 737 -56.60 36.05 -85.50
CA ASN A 737 -57.34 37.26 -85.85
C ASN A 737 -56.77 37.95 -87.11
N LYS A 738 -55.44 37.91 -87.32
CA LYS A 738 -54.81 38.31 -88.58
C LYS A 738 -55.13 37.33 -89.70
N GLU A 739 -55.25 36.03 -89.44
CA GLU A 739 -55.65 35.01 -90.42
C GLU A 739 -57.10 35.18 -90.87
N LYS A 740 -58.03 35.52 -89.96
CA LYS A 740 -59.40 35.91 -90.32
C LYS A 740 -59.40 37.15 -91.23
N ALA A 741 -58.64 38.18 -90.87
CA ALA A 741 -58.49 39.37 -91.71
C ALA A 741 -57.83 39.06 -93.07
N ILE A 742 -56.79 38.23 -93.09
CA ILE A 742 -56.11 37.76 -94.30
C ILE A 742 -57.01 36.86 -95.14
N ALA A 743 -57.90 36.06 -94.55
CA ALA A 743 -58.88 35.26 -95.28
C ALA A 743 -59.93 36.16 -95.95
N GLN A 744 -60.41 37.19 -95.24
CA GLN A 744 -61.35 38.16 -95.78
C GLN A 744 -60.70 39.05 -96.87
N MET A 745 -59.44 39.45 -96.67
CA MET A 745 -58.64 40.10 -97.70
C MET A 745 -58.36 39.14 -98.87
N LYS A 746 -58.08 37.85 -98.64
CA LYS A 746 -57.90 36.83 -99.69
C LYS A 746 -59.16 36.61 -100.52
N ILE A 747 -60.36 36.81 -99.98
CA ILE A 747 -61.58 36.83 -100.79
C ILE A 747 -61.52 38.01 -101.78
N THR A 748 -61.37 39.24 -101.27
CA THR A 748 -61.27 40.44 -102.14
C THR A 748 -60.07 40.40 -103.09
N VAL A 749 -58.96 39.80 -102.68
CA VAL A 749 -57.76 39.61 -103.49
C VAL A 749 -57.97 38.49 -104.49
N SER A 750 -58.74 37.43 -104.20
CA SER A 750 -59.08 36.40 -105.20
C SER A 750 -59.92 36.94 -106.35
N GLU A 751 -60.78 37.93 -106.07
CA GLU A 751 -61.58 38.64 -107.08
C GLU A 751 -60.67 39.46 -108.04
N TYR A 752 -59.62 40.10 -107.53
CA TYR A 752 -58.60 40.78 -108.36
C TYR A 752 -57.56 39.81 -108.97
N GLU A 753 -57.19 38.74 -108.27
CA GLU A 753 -56.22 37.73 -108.72
C GLU A 753 -56.76 36.90 -109.88
N LEU A 754 -58.08 36.68 -109.99
CA LEU A 754 -58.66 36.03 -111.17
C LEU A 754 -58.33 36.81 -112.45
N ALA A 755 -58.44 38.14 -112.43
CA ALA A 755 -58.06 39.00 -113.56
C ALA A 755 -56.55 39.08 -113.80
N ILE A 756 -55.73 38.76 -112.79
CA ILE A 756 -54.25 38.78 -112.89
C ILE A 756 -53.69 37.39 -113.25
N LYS A 757 -54.37 36.29 -112.90
CA LYS A 757 -53.96 34.90 -113.15
C LYS A 757 -53.81 34.58 -114.63
N GLU A 758 -54.77 35.00 -115.45
CA GLU A 758 -54.75 34.75 -116.90
C GLU A 758 -53.49 35.34 -117.57
N LEU A 759 -52.93 36.42 -117.01
CA LEU A 759 -51.63 36.97 -117.39
C LEU A 759 -50.47 36.22 -116.70
N ASN A 760 -50.52 36.07 -115.37
CA ASN A 760 -49.40 35.54 -114.58
C ASN A 760 -49.12 34.04 -114.75
N ASP A 761 -50.08 33.20 -115.15
CA ASP A 761 -49.84 31.77 -115.37
C ASP A 761 -48.96 31.49 -116.59
N THR A 762 -48.78 32.47 -117.48
CA THR A 762 -47.77 32.39 -118.57
C THR A 762 -46.34 32.61 -118.06
N LEU A 763 -46.16 33.56 -117.13
CA LEU A 763 -44.86 33.96 -116.57
C LEU A 763 -44.39 32.99 -115.48
N THR A 764 -45.26 32.73 -114.51
CA THR A 764 -44.95 31.94 -113.30
C THR A 764 -44.55 30.50 -113.62
N ASN A 765 -44.96 29.93 -114.76
CA ASN A 765 -44.50 28.61 -115.21
C ASN A 765 -42.99 28.54 -115.50
N ARG A 766 -42.28 29.66 -115.66
CA ARG A 766 -40.81 29.70 -115.72
C ARG A 766 -40.16 29.93 -114.36
N ASP A 767 -40.73 30.80 -113.53
CA ASP A 767 -40.18 31.06 -112.18
C ASP A 767 -40.41 29.90 -111.19
N ARG A 768 -41.49 29.13 -111.35
CA ARG A 768 -41.78 27.93 -110.55
C ARG A 768 -40.66 26.89 -110.65
N GLU A 769 -40.12 26.67 -111.85
CA GLU A 769 -39.08 25.69 -112.16
C GLU A 769 -37.74 26.07 -111.50
N ILE A 770 -37.31 27.33 -111.64
CA ILE A 770 -36.09 27.88 -111.04
C ILE A 770 -36.20 27.95 -109.50
N SER A 771 -37.38 28.33 -108.98
CA SER A 771 -37.62 28.44 -107.54
C SER A 771 -37.66 27.07 -106.84
N SER A 772 -38.09 26.02 -107.54
CA SER A 772 -38.14 24.65 -107.00
C SER A 772 -36.74 24.13 -106.66
N LEU A 773 -35.82 24.23 -107.63
CA LEU A 773 -34.44 23.73 -107.47
C LEU A 773 -33.68 24.48 -106.38
N ARG A 774 -33.87 25.80 -106.25
CA ARG A 774 -33.27 26.59 -105.16
C ARG A 774 -33.82 26.19 -103.79
N ARG A 775 -35.15 26.06 -103.65
CA ARG A 775 -35.76 25.63 -102.37
C ARG A 775 -35.36 24.21 -101.96
N GLN A 776 -35.13 23.30 -102.91
CA GLN A 776 -34.61 21.97 -102.61
C GLN A 776 -33.16 22.01 -102.11
N LEU A 777 -32.32 22.90 -102.66
CA LEU A 777 -30.95 23.10 -102.18
C LEU A 777 -30.92 23.73 -100.77
N ASP A 778 -31.78 24.73 -100.52
CA ASP A 778 -31.90 25.40 -99.22
C ASP A 778 -32.50 24.47 -98.14
N ALA A 779 -33.45 23.62 -98.51
CA ALA A 779 -34.04 22.61 -97.61
C ALA A 779 -33.01 21.55 -97.22
N THR A 780 -32.31 20.96 -98.20
CA THR A 780 -31.31 19.92 -97.95
C THR A 780 -30.11 20.43 -97.11
N HIS A 781 -29.75 21.72 -97.22
CA HIS A 781 -28.76 22.32 -96.31
C HIS A 781 -29.29 22.47 -94.87
N LYS A 782 -30.55 22.89 -94.68
CA LYS A 782 -31.15 22.99 -93.33
C LYS A 782 -31.34 21.63 -92.69
N GLU A 783 -31.81 20.65 -93.45
CA GLU A 783 -31.91 19.25 -93.02
C GLU A 783 -30.54 18.70 -92.61
N LEU A 784 -29.47 19.01 -93.36
CA LEU A 784 -28.10 18.62 -93.01
C LEU A 784 -27.60 19.30 -91.71
N ASP A 785 -27.88 20.59 -91.53
CA ASP A 785 -27.56 21.35 -90.31
C ASP A 785 -28.33 20.83 -89.08
N GLU A 786 -29.60 20.47 -89.25
CA GLU A 786 -30.48 19.95 -88.20
C GLU A 786 -30.12 18.49 -87.85
N VAL A 787 -29.75 17.67 -88.84
CA VAL A 787 -29.13 16.36 -88.63
C VAL A 787 -27.76 16.48 -87.95
N GLY A 788 -26.97 17.51 -88.28
CA GLY A 788 -25.71 17.82 -87.60
C GLY A 788 -25.92 18.13 -86.11
N LYS A 789 -26.82 19.06 -85.81
CA LYS A 789 -27.15 19.48 -84.43
C LYS A 789 -27.77 18.34 -83.62
N SER A 790 -28.72 17.60 -84.18
CA SER A 790 -29.36 16.46 -83.49
C SER A 790 -28.39 15.29 -83.27
N ARG A 791 -27.46 15.03 -84.19
CA ARG A 791 -26.35 14.09 -83.99
C ARG A 791 -25.42 14.56 -82.86
N GLU A 792 -25.09 15.86 -82.78
CA GLU A 792 -24.25 16.40 -81.73
C GLU A 792 -24.92 16.34 -80.35
N ILE A 793 -26.23 16.64 -80.27
CA ILE A 793 -27.05 16.48 -79.07
C ILE A 793 -27.06 15.02 -78.63
N SER A 794 -27.40 14.10 -79.55
CA SER A 794 -27.44 12.66 -79.27
C SER A 794 -26.07 12.11 -78.83
N PHE A 795 -24.96 12.66 -79.34
CA PHE A 795 -23.61 12.29 -78.93
C PHE A 795 -23.26 12.81 -77.52
N LYS A 796 -23.68 14.03 -77.18
CA LYS A 796 -23.54 14.60 -75.83
C LYS A 796 -24.41 13.84 -74.81
N GLU A 797 -25.61 13.44 -75.20
CA GLU A 797 -26.53 12.65 -74.38
C GLU A 797 -26.03 11.22 -74.16
N ASN A 798 -25.60 10.52 -75.22
CA ASN A 798 -25.01 9.19 -75.12
C ASN A 798 -23.73 9.21 -74.25
N ARG A 799 -22.91 10.27 -74.36
CA ARG A 799 -21.75 10.45 -73.49
C ARG A 799 -22.14 10.67 -72.03
N ARG A 800 -23.15 11.51 -71.74
CA ARG A 800 -23.70 11.65 -70.38
C ARG A 800 -24.18 10.31 -69.84
N LEU A 801 -25.01 9.58 -70.58
CA LEU A 801 -25.51 8.27 -70.16
C LEU A 801 -24.36 7.26 -69.94
N GLN A 802 -23.26 7.36 -70.67
CA GLN A 802 -22.06 6.56 -70.44
C GLN A 802 -21.29 6.97 -69.18
N ASP A 803 -21.14 8.27 -68.91
CA ASP A 803 -20.53 8.81 -67.69
C ASP A 803 -21.39 8.54 -66.44
N ASP A 804 -22.73 8.60 -66.58
CA ASP A 804 -23.73 8.24 -65.57
C ASP A 804 -23.68 6.73 -65.27
N LEU A 805 -23.64 5.87 -66.30
CA LEU A 805 -23.51 4.42 -66.14
C LEU A 805 -22.16 4.04 -65.49
N ALA A 806 -21.08 4.72 -65.83
CA ALA A 806 -19.76 4.54 -65.20
C ALA A 806 -19.71 5.07 -63.75
N THR A 807 -20.64 5.95 -63.36
CA THR A 807 -20.78 6.43 -61.99
C THR A 807 -21.64 5.47 -61.17
N MET A 808 -22.83 5.10 -61.66
CA MET A 808 -23.66 4.01 -61.13
C MET A 808 -22.88 2.70 -60.94
N ALA A 809 -21.96 2.36 -61.85
CA ALA A 809 -21.13 1.16 -61.73
C ALA A 809 -20.12 1.24 -60.58
N ARG A 810 -19.53 2.41 -60.32
CA ARG A 810 -18.64 2.65 -59.18
C ARG A 810 -19.41 2.68 -57.87
N GLU A 811 -20.54 3.38 -57.82
CA GLU A 811 -21.42 3.44 -56.65
C GLU A 811 -21.93 2.03 -56.26
N ASN A 812 -22.30 1.18 -57.22
CA ASN A 812 -22.67 -0.21 -56.92
C ASN A 812 -21.48 -1.06 -56.42
N GLN A 813 -20.25 -0.80 -56.87
CA GLN A 813 -19.05 -1.46 -56.33
C GLN A 813 -18.74 -0.99 -54.91
N GLU A 814 -18.83 0.32 -54.65
CA GLU A 814 -18.59 0.93 -53.34
C GLU A 814 -19.63 0.45 -52.32
N VAL A 815 -20.93 0.49 -52.65
CA VAL A 815 -22.02 -0.06 -51.81
C VAL A 815 -21.87 -1.58 -51.60
N SER A 816 -21.32 -2.32 -52.57
CA SER A 816 -21.02 -3.75 -52.39
C SER A 816 -19.89 -3.98 -51.39
N LEU A 817 -18.84 -3.15 -51.42
CA LEU A 817 -17.73 -3.20 -50.47
C LEU A 817 -18.16 -2.76 -49.06
N GLU A 818 -19.01 -1.73 -48.95
CA GLU A 818 -19.63 -1.34 -47.67
C GLU A 818 -20.52 -2.46 -47.12
N LEU A 819 -21.28 -3.16 -47.97
CA LEU A 819 -22.10 -4.30 -47.57
C LEU A 819 -21.24 -5.49 -47.10
N GLU A 820 -20.14 -5.81 -47.80
CA GLU A 820 -19.21 -6.85 -47.35
C GLU A 820 -18.53 -6.47 -46.03
N ALA A 821 -18.12 -5.20 -45.85
CA ALA A 821 -17.56 -4.70 -44.60
C ALA A 821 -18.57 -4.81 -43.44
N ALA A 822 -19.82 -4.38 -43.65
CA ALA A 822 -20.90 -4.50 -42.65
C ALA A 822 -21.24 -5.97 -42.33
N VAL A 823 -21.11 -6.89 -43.29
CA VAL A 823 -21.24 -8.33 -43.05
C VAL A 823 -20.05 -8.87 -42.25
N GLN A 824 -18.83 -8.44 -42.52
CA GLN A 824 -17.65 -8.81 -41.74
C GLN A 824 -17.74 -8.30 -40.29
N GLU A 825 -18.06 -7.02 -40.07
CA GLU A 825 -18.29 -6.46 -38.73
C GLU A 825 -19.38 -7.23 -37.97
N LYS A 826 -20.46 -7.63 -38.64
CA LYS A 826 -21.54 -8.44 -38.07
C LYS A 826 -21.06 -9.83 -37.62
N GLU A 827 -20.24 -10.52 -38.42
CA GLU A 827 -19.69 -11.82 -38.03
C GLU A 827 -18.58 -11.68 -36.96
N GLU A 828 -17.80 -10.60 -36.96
CA GLU A 828 -16.91 -10.26 -35.83
C GLU A 828 -17.70 -10.03 -34.54
N MET A 829 -18.78 -9.26 -34.59
CA MET A 829 -19.61 -8.97 -33.41
C MET A 829 -20.33 -10.22 -32.90
N LYS A 830 -20.78 -11.12 -33.79
CA LYS A 830 -21.22 -12.48 -33.41
C LYS A 830 -20.11 -13.27 -32.72
N SER A 831 -18.89 -13.25 -33.26
CA SER A 831 -17.73 -13.94 -32.67
C SER A 831 -17.40 -13.40 -31.28
N ARG A 832 -17.37 -12.07 -31.10
CA ARG A 832 -17.24 -11.41 -29.80
C ARG A 832 -18.35 -11.83 -28.83
N VAL A 833 -19.61 -11.82 -29.27
CA VAL A 833 -20.77 -12.27 -28.45
C VAL A 833 -20.65 -13.76 -28.08
N HIS A 834 -20.22 -14.63 -29.00
CA HIS A 834 -20.00 -16.04 -28.70
C HIS A 834 -18.89 -16.24 -27.67
N ASN A 835 -17.77 -15.52 -27.81
CA ASN A 835 -16.68 -15.53 -26.84
C ASN A 835 -17.16 -15.07 -25.45
N TYR A 836 -17.95 -13.98 -25.37
CA TYR A 836 -18.56 -13.54 -24.11
C TYR A 836 -19.50 -14.61 -23.52
N ILE A 837 -20.32 -15.28 -24.33
CA ILE A 837 -21.16 -16.39 -23.86
C ILE A 837 -20.29 -17.53 -23.30
N THR A 838 -19.19 -17.91 -23.97
CA THR A 838 -18.31 -18.97 -23.47
C THR A 838 -17.57 -18.60 -22.20
N GLU A 839 -17.15 -17.34 -22.02
CA GLU A 839 -16.60 -16.86 -20.76
C GLU A 839 -17.67 -16.85 -19.66
N VAL A 840 -18.87 -16.33 -19.92
CA VAL A 840 -19.98 -16.35 -18.94
C VAL A 840 -20.28 -17.78 -18.49
N SER A 841 -20.42 -18.74 -19.42
CA SER A 841 -20.61 -20.15 -19.05
C SER A 841 -19.43 -20.77 -18.30
N ARG A 842 -18.19 -20.30 -18.54
CA ARG A 842 -17.01 -20.69 -17.76
C ARG A 842 -17.07 -20.13 -16.33
N TRP A 843 -17.51 -18.88 -16.15
CA TRP A 843 -17.72 -18.27 -14.84
C TRP A 843 -18.91 -18.87 -14.08
N GLU A 844 -20.02 -19.18 -14.76
CA GLU A 844 -21.18 -19.89 -14.20
C GLU A 844 -20.77 -21.28 -13.69
N SER A 845 -20.00 -22.04 -14.48
CA SER A 845 -19.47 -23.35 -14.07
C SER A 845 -18.49 -23.23 -12.87
N LEU A 846 -17.64 -22.20 -12.86
CA LEU A 846 -16.75 -21.93 -11.73
C LEU A 846 -17.51 -21.52 -10.46
N MET A 847 -18.55 -20.69 -10.59
CA MET A 847 -19.44 -20.34 -9.48
C MET A 847 -20.18 -21.57 -8.95
N ALA A 848 -20.77 -22.41 -9.82
CA ALA A 848 -21.45 -23.64 -9.41
C ALA A 848 -20.51 -24.61 -8.68
N THR A 849 -19.24 -24.73 -9.10
CA THR A 849 -18.24 -25.52 -8.35
C THR A 849 -17.86 -24.89 -7.01
N LYS A 850 -17.80 -23.57 -6.89
CA LYS A 850 -17.52 -22.87 -5.62
C LYS A 850 -18.71 -22.87 -4.65
N GLU A 851 -19.93 -22.76 -5.16
CA GLU A 851 -21.16 -22.97 -4.38
C GLU A 851 -21.23 -24.40 -3.86
N LYS A 852 -20.87 -25.40 -4.68
CA LYS A 852 -20.75 -26.78 -4.22
C LYS A 852 -19.65 -26.96 -3.18
N GLU A 853 -18.46 -26.39 -3.36
CA GLU A 853 -17.39 -26.43 -2.33
C GLU A 853 -17.86 -25.80 -1.00
N ASN A 854 -18.62 -24.70 -1.07
CA ASN A 854 -19.20 -24.05 0.11
C ASN A 854 -20.28 -24.90 0.77
N GLN A 855 -21.14 -25.58 0.01
CA GLN A 855 -22.12 -26.54 0.56
C GLN A 855 -21.41 -27.75 1.19
N ASP A 856 -20.46 -28.34 0.47
CA ASP A 856 -19.61 -29.43 0.97
C ASP A 856 -18.85 -29.01 2.25
N LEU A 857 -18.55 -27.72 2.46
CA LEU A 857 -17.98 -27.19 3.70
C LEU A 857 -19.04 -26.98 4.79
N LEU A 858 -20.21 -26.45 4.45
CA LEU A 858 -21.33 -26.26 5.38
C LEU A 858 -21.78 -27.60 5.98
N ASP A 859 -21.91 -28.63 5.14
CA ASP A 859 -22.26 -30.00 5.55
C ASP A 859 -21.19 -30.61 6.48
N LYS A 860 -19.91 -30.29 6.25
CA LYS A 860 -18.81 -30.67 7.16
C LYS A 860 -18.91 -29.93 8.50
N PHE A 861 -19.25 -28.64 8.50
CA PHE A 861 -19.48 -27.89 9.75
C PHE A 861 -20.69 -28.42 10.52
N GLN A 862 -21.80 -28.74 9.85
CA GLN A 862 -22.96 -29.41 10.48
C GLN A 862 -22.57 -30.78 11.04
N MET A 863 -21.89 -31.64 10.28
CA MET A 863 -21.40 -32.92 10.80
C MET A 863 -20.44 -32.79 11.99
N LEU A 864 -19.63 -31.73 12.06
CA LEU A 864 -18.75 -31.46 13.21
C LEU A 864 -19.52 -30.88 14.41
N HIS A 865 -20.54 -30.05 14.17
CA HIS A 865 -21.41 -29.49 15.20
C HIS A 865 -22.24 -30.59 15.87
N ASN A 866 -22.95 -31.41 15.07
CA ASN A 866 -23.73 -32.54 15.60
C ASN A 866 -22.85 -33.53 16.36
N ARG A 867 -21.58 -33.72 15.93
CA ARG A 867 -20.59 -34.53 16.66
C ARG A 867 -20.14 -33.88 17.97
N ALA A 868 -20.10 -32.55 18.06
CA ALA A 868 -19.80 -31.85 19.30
C ALA A 868 -20.96 -32.00 20.30
N GLU A 869 -22.20 -31.82 19.83
CA GLU A 869 -23.42 -32.08 20.63
C GLU A 869 -23.47 -33.54 21.11
N ASP A 870 -23.16 -34.50 20.24
CA ASP A 870 -22.99 -35.92 20.57
C ASP A 870 -21.98 -36.16 21.71
N TRP A 871 -20.93 -35.35 21.82
CA TRP A 871 -19.93 -35.46 22.88
C TRP A 871 -20.34 -34.70 24.15
N GLU A 872 -21.03 -33.56 24.02
CA GLU A 872 -21.60 -32.79 25.12
C GLU A 872 -22.70 -33.59 25.86
N VAL A 873 -23.60 -34.25 25.11
CA VAL A 873 -24.60 -35.18 25.67
C VAL A 873 -23.93 -36.36 26.39
N LYS A 874 -22.86 -36.93 25.83
CA LYS A 874 -22.08 -38.00 26.49
C LYS A 874 -21.35 -37.51 27.73
N ALA A 875 -20.85 -36.28 27.73
CA ALA A 875 -20.23 -35.66 28.91
C ALA A 875 -21.26 -35.48 30.02
N HIS A 876 -22.42 -34.88 29.73
CA HIS A 876 -23.50 -34.72 30.71
C HIS A 876 -24.07 -36.06 31.20
N GLN A 877 -24.14 -37.10 30.36
CA GLN A 877 -24.48 -38.45 30.81
C GLN A 877 -23.44 -38.97 31.82
N ALA A 878 -22.14 -38.85 31.51
CA ALA A 878 -21.07 -39.28 32.41
C ALA A 878 -21.01 -38.44 33.71
N GLU A 879 -21.36 -37.15 33.68
CA GLU A 879 -21.53 -36.31 34.87
C GLU A 879 -22.73 -36.74 35.73
N GLY A 880 -23.81 -37.18 35.10
CA GLY A 880 -24.99 -37.77 35.75
C GLY A 880 -24.66 -39.10 36.42
N GLU A 881 -24.00 -40.02 35.69
CA GLU A 881 -23.54 -41.30 36.22
C GLU A 881 -22.53 -41.12 37.37
N SER A 882 -21.54 -40.23 37.20
CA SER A 882 -20.59 -39.83 38.24
C SER A 882 -21.29 -39.24 39.47
N SER A 883 -22.36 -38.45 39.27
CA SER A 883 -23.17 -37.93 40.36
C SER A 883 -24.00 -39.00 41.07
N SER A 884 -24.51 -40.02 40.36
CA SER A 884 -25.16 -41.19 40.98
C SER A 884 -24.17 -41.97 41.84
N VAL A 885 -23.03 -42.37 41.26
CA VAL A 885 -21.98 -43.10 41.98
C VAL A 885 -21.47 -42.32 43.19
N ARG A 886 -21.37 -40.98 43.09
CA ARG A 886 -21.01 -40.12 44.24
C ARG A 886 -22.09 -40.12 45.33
N LEU A 887 -23.37 -40.18 44.99
CA LEU A 887 -24.47 -40.30 45.97
C LEU A 887 -24.51 -41.70 46.61
N GLU A 888 -24.29 -42.76 45.84
CA GLU A 888 -24.16 -44.14 46.32
C GLU A 888 -22.98 -44.27 47.29
N LEU A 889 -21.81 -43.73 46.94
CA LEU A 889 -20.63 -43.71 47.81
C LEU A 889 -20.86 -42.90 49.11
N LEU A 890 -21.68 -41.85 49.07
CA LEU A 890 -22.09 -41.10 50.27
C LEU A 890 -23.05 -41.94 51.14
N SER A 891 -24.02 -42.65 50.56
CA SER A 891 -24.87 -43.60 51.30
C SER A 891 -24.02 -44.66 51.99
N ILE A 892 -23.14 -45.31 51.24
CA ILE A 892 -22.25 -46.36 51.75
C ILE A 892 -21.31 -45.82 52.84
N ASP A 893 -20.83 -44.58 52.79
CA ASP A 893 -20.07 -44.01 53.92
C ASP A 893 -20.96 -43.70 55.14
N THR A 894 -22.21 -43.28 54.96
CA THR A 894 -23.16 -43.14 56.09
C THR A 894 -23.49 -44.48 56.74
N GLU A 895 -23.77 -45.52 55.95
CA GLU A 895 -23.96 -46.88 56.44
C GLU A 895 -22.70 -47.40 57.15
N ARG A 896 -21.52 -47.22 56.53
CA ARG A 896 -20.22 -47.57 57.14
C ARG A 896 -19.92 -46.77 58.41
N ARG A 897 -20.44 -45.55 58.56
CA ARG A 897 -20.35 -44.76 59.79
C ARG A 897 -21.24 -45.34 60.88
N HIS A 898 -22.51 -45.64 60.59
CA HIS A 898 -23.41 -46.30 61.53
C HIS A 898 -22.96 -47.71 61.92
N LEU A 899 -22.34 -48.46 61.01
CA LEU A 899 -21.71 -49.75 61.33
C LEU A 899 -20.48 -49.59 62.24
N ARG A 900 -19.64 -48.55 62.04
CA ARG A 900 -18.54 -48.22 62.96
C ARG A 900 -19.10 -47.83 64.35
N GLU A 901 -20.09 -46.96 64.40
CA GLU A 901 -20.78 -46.57 65.64
C GLU A 901 -21.37 -47.78 66.37
N ARG A 902 -21.96 -48.74 65.64
CA ARG A 902 -22.47 -49.99 66.25
C ARG A 902 -21.36 -50.92 66.72
N VAL A 903 -20.24 -51.02 66.00
CA VAL A 903 -19.06 -51.77 66.45
C VAL A 903 -18.46 -51.14 67.71
N GLU A 904 -18.27 -49.82 67.75
CA GLU A 904 -17.79 -49.13 68.96
C GLU A 904 -18.72 -49.30 70.16
N LEU A 905 -20.03 -49.42 69.95
CA LEU A 905 -20.99 -49.75 71.03
C LEU A 905 -20.83 -51.21 71.49
N LEU A 906 -20.70 -52.17 70.56
CA LEU A 906 -20.46 -53.57 70.88
C LEU A 906 -19.09 -53.78 71.57
N GLU A 907 -18.06 -53.03 71.20
CA GLU A 907 -16.75 -53.03 71.86
C GLU A 907 -16.84 -52.49 73.30
N LYS A 908 -17.69 -51.49 73.56
CA LYS A 908 -17.98 -51.00 74.92
C LYS A 908 -18.76 -52.04 75.73
N GLU A 909 -19.81 -52.64 75.15
CA GLU A 909 -20.56 -53.76 75.75
C GLU A 909 -19.61 -54.93 76.12
N ILE A 910 -18.70 -55.30 75.22
CA ILE A 910 -17.67 -56.33 75.45
C ILE A 910 -16.68 -55.91 76.54
N GLN A 911 -16.20 -54.66 76.56
CA GLN A 911 -15.28 -54.18 77.59
C GLN A 911 -15.95 -54.13 78.97
N GLU A 912 -17.22 -53.78 79.06
CA GLU A 912 -18.00 -53.87 80.29
C GLU A 912 -18.16 -55.32 80.76
N HIS A 913 -18.42 -56.26 79.85
CA HIS A 913 -18.43 -57.69 80.15
C HIS A 913 -17.05 -58.21 80.59
N ILE A 914 -15.95 -57.75 79.99
CA ILE A 914 -14.57 -58.08 80.40
C ILE A 914 -14.27 -57.53 81.79
N ASN A 915 -14.71 -56.31 82.10
CA ASN A 915 -14.54 -55.71 83.43
C ASN A 915 -15.34 -56.49 84.49
N ALA A 916 -16.57 -56.92 84.16
CA ALA A 916 -17.36 -57.80 85.01
C ALA A 916 -16.70 -59.19 85.18
N HIS A 917 -16.10 -59.75 84.13
CA HIS A 917 -15.36 -61.01 84.21
C HIS A 917 -14.17 -60.91 85.16
N HIS A 918 -13.34 -59.86 85.06
CA HIS A 918 -12.24 -59.61 85.98
C HIS A 918 -12.72 -59.44 87.44
N ALA A 919 -13.90 -58.84 87.65
CA ALA A 919 -14.51 -58.75 88.98
C ALA A 919 -14.94 -60.13 89.51
N TYR A 920 -15.54 -60.98 88.67
CA TYR A 920 -15.86 -62.36 89.03
C TYR A 920 -14.61 -63.23 89.25
N GLU A 921 -13.57 -63.11 88.42
CA GLU A 921 -12.28 -63.78 88.62
C GLU A 921 -11.58 -63.33 89.92
N SER A 922 -11.72 -62.05 90.28
CA SER A 922 -11.23 -61.53 91.56
C SER A 922 -12.01 -62.10 92.74
N GLN A 923 -13.34 -62.24 92.62
CA GLN A 923 -14.17 -62.91 93.63
C GLN A 923 -13.81 -64.40 93.74
N ILE A 924 -13.75 -65.14 92.63
CA ILE A 924 -13.32 -66.55 92.57
C ILE A 924 -11.91 -66.71 93.15
N SER A 925 -10.98 -65.81 92.85
CA SER A 925 -9.62 -65.83 93.42
C SER A 925 -9.61 -65.57 94.92
N SER A 926 -10.53 -64.75 95.44
CA SER A 926 -10.67 -64.55 96.89
C SER A 926 -11.32 -65.76 97.58
N MET A 927 -12.31 -66.38 96.94
CA MET A 927 -12.94 -67.61 97.40
C MET A 927 -11.97 -68.80 97.35
N ALA A 928 -11.14 -68.93 96.31
CA ALA A 928 -10.11 -69.96 96.22
C ALA A 928 -9.02 -69.78 97.30
N LYS A 929 -8.64 -68.53 97.62
CA LYS A 929 -7.74 -68.24 98.75
C LYS A 929 -8.39 -68.54 100.11
N ALA A 930 -9.69 -68.31 100.27
CA ALA A 930 -10.43 -68.70 101.48
C ALA A 930 -10.58 -70.22 101.60
N MET A 931 -10.89 -70.90 100.49
CA MET A 931 -10.98 -72.36 100.39
C MET A 931 -9.62 -73.01 100.70
N SER A 932 -8.53 -72.51 100.11
CA SER A 932 -7.17 -72.98 100.41
C SER A 932 -6.78 -72.79 101.88
N ARG A 933 -7.22 -71.71 102.56
CA ARG A 933 -7.03 -71.56 104.01
C ARG A 933 -7.83 -72.58 104.81
N LEU A 934 -9.08 -72.84 104.43
CA LEU A 934 -9.92 -73.87 105.06
C LEU A 934 -9.38 -75.29 104.80
N GLU A 935 -8.78 -75.55 103.63
CA GLU A 935 -8.05 -76.78 103.33
C GLU A 935 -6.76 -76.92 104.14
N GLU A 936 -6.01 -75.83 104.36
CA GLU A 936 -4.86 -75.84 105.27
C GLU A 936 -5.29 -76.05 106.72
N GLU A 937 -6.38 -75.42 107.18
CA GLU A 937 -6.95 -75.64 108.51
C GLU A 937 -7.46 -77.08 108.66
N LEU A 938 -8.11 -77.64 107.64
CA LEU A 938 -8.48 -79.06 107.60
C LEU A 938 -7.23 -79.95 107.69
N ARG A 939 -6.18 -79.67 106.91
CA ARG A 939 -4.90 -80.40 106.98
C ARG A 939 -4.18 -80.25 108.32
N ARG A 940 -4.27 -79.09 108.99
CA ARG A 940 -3.76 -78.91 110.37
C ARG A 940 -4.54 -79.82 111.32
N ASN A 941 -5.87 -79.77 111.30
CA ASN A 941 -6.73 -80.65 112.09
C ASN A 941 -6.50 -82.14 111.79
N GLU A 942 -6.23 -82.52 110.53
CA GLU A 942 -5.90 -83.90 110.14
C GLU A 942 -4.50 -84.32 110.63
N ASN A 943 -3.51 -83.42 110.56
CA ASN A 943 -2.17 -83.67 111.10
C ASN A 943 -2.16 -83.73 112.64
N GLU A 944 -2.94 -82.89 113.32
CA GLU A 944 -3.14 -82.93 114.78
C GLU A 944 -3.88 -84.20 115.20
N LYS A 945 -4.91 -84.61 114.44
CA LYS A 945 -5.57 -85.92 114.59
C LYS A 945 -4.62 -87.08 114.34
N ALA A 946 -3.73 -86.99 113.35
CA ALA A 946 -2.71 -88.00 113.09
C ALA A 946 -1.64 -88.06 114.20
N ALA A 947 -1.23 -86.91 114.74
CA ALA A 947 -0.35 -86.82 115.90
C ALA A 947 -1.02 -87.44 117.14
N ALA A 948 -2.27 -87.09 117.44
CA ALA A 948 -3.04 -87.68 118.53
C ALA A 948 -3.29 -89.20 118.35
N LEU A 949 -3.42 -89.68 117.11
CA LEU A 949 -3.46 -91.12 116.80
C LEU A 949 -2.10 -91.79 116.97
N ASN A 950 -0.99 -91.10 116.66
CA ASN A 950 0.36 -91.57 116.93
C ASN A 950 0.64 -91.62 118.44
N ASP A 951 0.19 -90.63 119.21
CA ASP A 951 0.26 -90.62 120.68
C ASP A 951 -0.61 -91.72 121.29
N LEU A 952 -1.81 -91.96 120.74
CA LEU A 952 -2.64 -93.11 121.10
C LEU A 952 -1.94 -94.44 120.75
N SER A 953 -1.17 -94.49 119.65
CA SER A 953 -0.40 -95.66 119.25
C SER A 953 0.83 -95.90 120.14
N SER A 954 1.52 -94.84 120.56
CA SER A 954 2.69 -94.93 121.46
C SER A 954 2.27 -95.24 122.90
N LEU A 955 1.10 -94.75 123.34
CA LEU A 955 0.43 -95.21 124.57
C LEU A 955 0.01 -96.69 124.47
N ARG A 956 -0.50 -97.15 123.33
CA ARG A 956 -0.80 -98.58 123.10
C ARG A 956 0.48 -99.43 123.10
N GLU A 957 1.56 -98.96 122.48
CA GLU A 957 2.87 -99.61 122.58
C GLU A 957 3.40 -99.63 124.02
N LEU A 958 3.18 -98.57 124.81
CA LEU A 958 3.56 -98.52 126.21
C LEU A 958 2.75 -99.52 127.03
N CYS A 959 1.44 -99.66 126.78
CA CYS A 959 0.61 -100.72 127.35
C CYS A 959 1.14 -102.11 126.95
N ILE A 960 1.44 -102.35 125.67
CA ILE A 960 2.03 -103.63 125.19
C ILE A 960 3.39 -103.90 125.84
N LYS A 961 4.22 -102.88 126.10
CA LYS A 961 5.51 -103.00 126.81
C LYS A 961 5.32 -103.29 128.31
N LEU A 962 4.27 -102.75 128.92
CA LEU A 962 3.90 -103.04 130.31
C LEU A 962 3.28 -104.45 130.47
N ASP A 963 2.37 -104.85 129.57
CA ASP A 963 1.77 -106.18 129.57
C ASP A 963 2.79 -107.27 129.20
N SER A 964 3.67 -107.04 128.23
CA SER A 964 4.77 -107.99 127.95
C SER A 964 5.79 -108.07 129.10
N GLY A 965 6.06 -106.97 129.81
CA GLY A 965 6.84 -107.00 131.05
C GLY A 965 6.16 -107.82 132.17
N LYS A 966 4.84 -107.66 132.34
CA LYS A 966 4.00 -108.46 133.24
C LYS A 966 3.98 -109.94 132.84
N ASP A 967 3.91 -110.25 131.55
CA ASP A 967 3.92 -111.62 131.04
C ASP A 967 5.30 -112.28 131.20
N VAL A 968 6.40 -111.54 131.03
CA VAL A 968 7.77 -112.01 131.34
C VAL A 968 7.92 -112.30 132.84
N MET A 969 7.44 -111.41 133.72
CA MET A 969 7.43 -111.67 135.17
C MET A 969 6.55 -112.88 135.52
N THR A 970 5.43 -113.08 134.82
CA THR A 970 4.54 -114.24 134.99
C THR A 970 5.20 -115.53 134.48
N GLN A 971 5.97 -115.48 133.39
CA GLN A 971 6.76 -116.62 132.91
C GLN A 971 7.93 -116.98 133.84
N GLN A 972 8.58 -115.99 134.47
CA GLN A 972 9.60 -116.23 135.50
C GLN A 972 9.00 -116.82 136.78
N LEU A 973 7.80 -116.39 137.17
CA LEU A 973 7.05 -117.01 138.28
C LEU A 973 6.67 -118.45 137.94
N ASN A 974 6.16 -118.70 136.73
CA ASN A 974 5.73 -120.03 136.29
C ASN A 974 6.89 -121.00 136.08
N SER A 975 8.08 -120.55 135.65
CA SER A 975 9.26 -121.42 135.57
C SER A 975 9.75 -121.82 136.96
N LYS A 976 9.69 -120.92 137.95
CA LYS A 976 9.99 -121.25 139.36
C LYS A 976 8.92 -122.15 139.99
N ASN A 977 7.65 -122.01 139.65
CA ASN A 977 6.61 -122.98 140.02
C ASN A 977 6.86 -124.35 139.38
N LEU A 978 7.31 -124.43 138.12
CA LEU A 978 7.65 -125.70 137.46
C LEU A 978 8.88 -126.39 138.06
N GLU A 979 9.87 -125.63 138.54
CA GLU A 979 10.96 -126.18 139.37
C GLU A 979 10.44 -126.67 140.73
N LEU A 980 9.56 -125.91 141.38
CA LEU A 980 8.94 -126.30 142.65
C LEU A 980 8.14 -127.61 142.50
N GLU A 981 7.26 -127.70 141.50
CA GLU A 981 6.48 -128.90 141.19
C GLU A 981 7.36 -130.11 140.88
N ARG A 982 8.49 -129.95 140.18
CA ARG A 982 9.46 -131.03 139.98
C ARG A 982 10.05 -131.52 141.30
N THR A 983 10.47 -130.61 142.19
CA THR A 983 10.98 -131.02 143.52
C THR A 983 9.90 -131.63 144.41
N VAL A 984 8.63 -131.23 144.25
CA VAL A 984 7.48 -131.86 144.93
C VAL A 984 7.27 -133.27 144.39
N VAL A 985 7.28 -133.49 143.07
CA VAL A 985 7.14 -134.82 142.45
C VAL A 985 8.30 -135.75 142.83
N GLU A 986 9.54 -135.26 142.88
CA GLU A 986 10.68 -136.05 143.37
C GLU A 986 10.51 -136.44 144.86
N LEU A 987 10.02 -135.51 145.68
CA LEU A 987 9.74 -135.76 147.10
C LEU A 987 8.52 -136.66 147.34
N GLU A 988 7.52 -136.63 146.44
CA GLU A 988 6.40 -137.57 146.42
C GLU A 988 6.80 -138.96 145.92
N ASN A 989 7.71 -139.08 144.95
CA ASN A 989 8.29 -140.35 144.53
C ASN A 989 9.03 -141.02 145.69
N VAL A 990 9.90 -140.29 146.41
CA VAL A 990 10.61 -140.79 147.60
C VAL A 990 9.65 -141.13 148.75
N LYS A 991 8.56 -140.36 148.94
CA LYS A 991 7.48 -140.74 149.86
C LYS A 991 6.78 -142.03 149.41
N SER A 992 6.56 -142.22 148.12
CA SER A 992 5.87 -143.40 147.58
C SER A 992 6.69 -144.67 147.76
N GLU A 993 8.02 -144.64 147.58
CA GLU A 993 8.92 -145.75 147.95
C GLU A 993 8.87 -146.01 149.46
N SER A 994 8.91 -144.97 150.29
CA SER A 994 8.77 -145.10 151.75
C SER A 994 7.42 -145.72 152.15
N GLU A 995 6.32 -145.38 151.46
CA GLU A 995 5.03 -146.01 151.66
C GLU A 995 4.98 -147.44 151.14
N LEU A 996 5.63 -147.77 150.03
CA LEU A 996 5.61 -149.11 149.45
C LEU A 996 6.38 -150.09 150.34
N LEU A 997 7.52 -149.68 150.90
CA LEU A 997 8.24 -150.41 151.95
C LEU A 997 7.42 -150.54 153.24
N LYS A 998 6.70 -149.49 153.66
CA LYS A 998 5.76 -149.58 154.80
C LYS A 998 4.57 -150.50 154.53
N LYS A 999 4.08 -150.56 153.29
CA LYS A 999 2.98 -151.45 152.85
C LYS A 999 3.43 -152.90 152.81
N GLN A 1000 4.66 -153.20 152.38
CA GLN A 1000 5.28 -154.52 152.55
C GLN A 1000 5.40 -154.92 154.04
N LEU A 1001 5.92 -154.02 154.89
CA LEU A 1001 6.00 -154.25 156.34
C LEU A 1001 4.61 -154.43 156.99
N ALA A 1002 3.57 -153.79 156.44
CA ALA A 1002 2.19 -153.96 156.88
C ALA A 1002 1.57 -155.27 156.40
N SER A 1003 1.87 -155.76 155.19
CA SER A 1003 1.41 -157.07 154.71
C SER A 1003 2.04 -158.23 155.49
N GLU A 1004 3.33 -158.13 155.86
CA GLU A 1004 3.98 -159.08 156.78
C GLU A 1004 3.24 -159.15 158.13
N ARG A 1005 2.92 -157.97 158.71
CA ARG A 1005 2.13 -157.89 159.95
C ARG A 1005 0.69 -158.39 159.79
N TYR A 1006 0.09 -158.24 158.61
CA TYR A 1006 -1.25 -158.77 158.32
C TYR A 1006 -1.25 -160.29 158.14
N ALA A 1007 -0.18 -160.86 157.56
CA ALA A 1007 0.02 -162.31 157.48
C ALA A 1007 0.15 -162.95 158.88
N ILE A 1008 0.93 -162.33 159.77
CA ILE A 1008 1.01 -162.72 161.19
C ILE A 1008 -0.38 -162.65 161.83
N LYS A 1009 -1.10 -161.53 161.67
CA LYS A 1009 -2.43 -161.35 162.26
C LYS A 1009 -3.48 -162.33 161.72
N ASN A 1010 -3.36 -162.76 160.46
CA ASN A 1010 -4.21 -163.82 159.91
C ASN A 1010 -3.92 -165.18 160.56
N LEU A 1011 -2.67 -165.52 160.86
CA LEU A 1011 -2.31 -166.73 161.59
C LEU A 1011 -2.80 -166.69 163.05
N GLU A 1012 -2.70 -165.54 163.72
CA GLU A 1012 -3.28 -165.31 165.05
C GLU A 1012 -4.81 -165.46 165.05
N THR A 1013 -5.48 -164.95 164.01
CA THR A 1013 -6.94 -165.07 163.84
C THR A 1013 -7.36 -166.51 163.52
N LEU A 1014 -6.53 -167.28 162.79
CA LEU A 1014 -6.75 -168.71 162.59
C LEU A 1014 -6.61 -169.50 163.91
N LEU A 1015 -5.63 -169.15 164.76
CA LEU A 1015 -5.47 -169.72 166.09
C LEU A 1015 -6.63 -169.37 167.03
N ALA A 1016 -7.13 -168.13 166.98
CA ALA A 1016 -8.31 -167.73 167.74
C ALA A 1016 -9.56 -168.51 167.30
N THR A 1017 -9.86 -168.53 166.01
CA THR A 1017 -11.04 -169.24 165.47
C THR A 1017 -10.94 -170.77 165.59
N ASN A 1018 -9.75 -171.34 165.76
CA ASN A 1018 -9.60 -172.77 166.11
C ASN A 1018 -9.88 -173.02 167.59
N ARG A 1019 -9.44 -172.14 168.50
CA ARG A 1019 -9.80 -172.18 169.93
C ARG A 1019 -11.29 -171.97 170.17
N ASP A 1020 -11.93 -171.06 169.42
CA ASP A 1020 -13.39 -170.89 169.47
C ASP A 1020 -14.13 -172.14 169.00
N LYS A 1021 -13.58 -172.90 168.04
CA LYS A 1021 -14.13 -174.20 167.62
C LYS A 1021 -13.93 -175.29 168.67
N GLU A 1022 -12.78 -175.36 169.34
CA GLU A 1022 -12.60 -176.23 170.50
C GLU A 1022 -13.58 -175.87 171.63
N PHE A 1023 -13.81 -174.59 171.89
CA PHE A 1023 -14.76 -174.12 172.89
C PHE A 1023 -16.23 -174.47 172.54
N HIS A 1024 -16.63 -174.34 171.27
CA HIS A 1024 -17.94 -174.82 170.79
C HIS A 1024 -18.06 -176.35 170.82
N SER A 1025 -16.97 -177.08 170.58
CA SER A 1025 -16.92 -178.54 170.72
C SER A 1025 -17.10 -178.96 172.19
N HIS A 1026 -16.47 -178.26 173.13
CA HIS A 1026 -16.69 -178.46 174.56
C HIS A 1026 -18.11 -178.08 175.00
N LEU A 1027 -18.70 -177.00 174.47
CA LEU A 1027 -20.05 -176.59 174.80
C LEU A 1027 -21.08 -177.62 174.31
N THR A 1028 -20.97 -178.06 173.06
CA THR A 1028 -21.83 -179.12 172.50
C THR A 1028 -21.59 -180.49 173.15
N SER A 1029 -20.38 -180.79 173.60
CA SER A 1029 -20.12 -181.97 174.46
C SER A 1029 -20.85 -181.87 175.80
N HIS A 1030 -20.86 -180.70 176.43
CA HIS A 1030 -21.55 -180.48 177.71
C HIS A 1030 -23.09 -180.52 177.56
N GLU A 1031 -23.61 -180.04 176.43
CA GLU A 1031 -25.01 -180.24 176.04
C GLU A 1031 -25.34 -181.74 175.82
N LYS A 1032 -24.41 -182.52 175.25
CA LYS A 1032 -24.56 -183.98 175.14
C LYS A 1032 -24.49 -184.69 176.49
N ASP A 1033 -23.60 -184.29 177.39
CA ASP A 1033 -23.51 -184.85 178.75
C ASP A 1033 -24.77 -184.56 179.58
N THR A 1034 -25.33 -183.35 179.47
CA THR A 1034 -26.59 -182.99 180.13
C THR A 1034 -27.81 -183.68 179.50
N GLU A 1035 -27.82 -183.89 178.19
CA GLU A 1035 -28.81 -184.74 177.50
C GLU A 1035 -28.72 -186.20 177.97
N ILE A 1036 -27.51 -186.75 178.13
CA ILE A 1036 -27.26 -188.08 178.70
C ILE A 1036 -27.71 -188.17 180.17
N GLN A 1037 -27.56 -187.10 180.95
CA GLN A 1037 -27.99 -187.06 182.34
C GLN A 1037 -29.52 -187.01 182.47
N LEU A 1038 -30.20 -186.23 181.63
CA LEU A 1038 -31.66 -186.25 181.48
C LEU A 1038 -32.20 -187.62 180.99
N LEU A 1039 -31.44 -188.33 180.15
CA LEU A 1039 -31.79 -189.69 179.71
C LEU A 1039 -31.63 -190.72 180.85
N LYS A 1040 -30.63 -190.56 181.74
CA LYS A 1040 -30.50 -191.38 182.96
C LYS A 1040 -31.66 -191.15 183.94
N GLU A 1041 -32.12 -189.92 184.12
CA GLU A 1041 -33.29 -189.62 184.96
C GLU A 1041 -34.61 -190.13 184.34
N LYS A 1042 -34.76 -190.07 183.01
CA LYS A 1042 -35.89 -190.73 182.32
C LYS A 1042 -35.85 -192.25 182.47
N LEU A 1043 -34.66 -192.86 182.50
CA LEU A 1043 -34.50 -194.30 182.68
C LEU A 1043 -34.95 -194.75 184.07
N THR A 1044 -34.48 -194.12 185.14
CA THR A 1044 -34.92 -194.44 186.52
C THR A 1044 -36.40 -194.15 186.75
N LEU A 1045 -36.94 -193.10 186.13
CA LEU A 1045 -38.39 -192.85 186.11
C LEU A 1045 -39.15 -193.99 185.40
N SER A 1046 -38.59 -194.59 184.35
CA SER A 1046 -39.18 -195.74 183.65
C SER A 1046 -39.13 -197.03 184.47
N GLU A 1047 -38.06 -197.27 185.24
CA GLU A 1047 -37.94 -198.40 186.17
C GLU A 1047 -38.99 -198.33 187.30
N SER A 1048 -39.29 -197.10 187.77
CA SER A 1048 -40.38 -196.87 188.73
C SER A 1048 -41.78 -197.18 188.17
N LYS A 1049 -41.99 -196.99 186.86
CA LYS A 1049 -43.23 -197.40 186.16
C LYS A 1049 -43.28 -198.90 185.89
N LEU A 1050 -42.16 -199.53 185.56
CA LEU A 1050 -42.10 -200.97 185.31
C LEU A 1050 -42.42 -201.76 186.59
N THR A 1051 -41.94 -201.28 187.74
CA THR A 1051 -42.23 -201.88 189.05
C THR A 1051 -43.67 -201.65 189.54
N SER A 1052 -44.35 -200.58 189.11
CA SER A 1052 -45.80 -200.44 189.36
C SER A 1052 -46.63 -201.34 188.44
N GLN A 1053 -46.32 -201.42 187.14
CA GLN A 1053 -47.01 -202.31 186.20
C GLN A 1053 -46.82 -203.80 186.53
N SER A 1054 -45.70 -204.17 187.18
CA SER A 1054 -45.49 -205.53 187.72
C SER A 1054 -46.57 -205.94 188.75
N ARG A 1055 -47.07 -204.98 189.55
CA ARG A 1055 -48.16 -205.16 190.52
C ARG A 1055 -49.56 -205.12 189.89
N GLU A 1056 -49.70 -204.42 188.77
CA GLU A 1056 -50.96 -204.35 188.01
C GLU A 1056 -51.17 -205.61 187.16
N ASN A 1057 -50.11 -206.14 186.53
CA ASN A 1057 -50.16 -207.36 185.74
C ASN A 1057 -50.50 -208.60 186.60
N THR A 1058 -50.08 -208.61 187.87
CA THR A 1058 -50.47 -209.67 188.83
C THR A 1058 -51.97 -209.63 189.18
N MET A 1059 -52.63 -208.47 189.14
CA MET A 1059 -54.10 -208.40 189.21
C MET A 1059 -54.78 -208.80 187.89
N LEU A 1060 -54.25 -208.40 186.74
CA LEU A 1060 -54.86 -208.72 185.44
C LEU A 1060 -54.82 -210.23 185.11
N ARG A 1061 -53.80 -210.95 185.59
CA ARG A 1061 -53.74 -212.42 185.55
C ARG A 1061 -54.91 -213.09 186.29
N ALA A 1062 -55.51 -212.45 187.29
CA ALA A 1062 -56.70 -212.95 187.98
C ALA A 1062 -58.01 -212.63 187.24
N LYS A 1063 -58.08 -211.53 186.47
CA LYS A 1063 -59.34 -211.06 185.87
C LYS A 1063 -59.63 -211.61 184.47
N VAL A 1064 -58.60 -211.92 183.67
CA VAL A 1064 -58.80 -212.57 182.35
C VAL A 1064 -59.30 -214.02 182.50
N ALA A 1065 -58.94 -214.71 183.60
CA ALA A 1065 -59.48 -216.02 183.95
C ALA A 1065 -61.02 -216.03 184.13
N GLN A 1066 -61.63 -214.87 184.40
CA GLN A 1066 -63.09 -214.72 184.45
C GLN A 1066 -63.70 -214.49 183.05
N LEU A 1067 -63.05 -213.66 182.22
CA LEU A 1067 -63.55 -213.30 180.88
C LEU A 1067 -63.42 -214.41 179.82
N GLN A 1068 -62.80 -215.54 180.17
CA GLN A 1068 -62.79 -216.74 179.34
C GLN A 1068 -64.17 -217.43 179.24
N THR A 1069 -65.22 -216.87 179.86
CA THR A 1069 -66.59 -217.42 179.86
C THR A 1069 -67.66 -216.53 179.18
N ASP A 1070 -67.39 -215.25 178.92
CA ASP A 1070 -68.44 -214.25 178.61
C ASP A 1070 -68.66 -213.88 177.13
N ASN A 1071 -67.80 -214.32 176.18
CA ASN A 1071 -67.90 -213.88 174.77
C ASN A 1071 -68.29 -214.97 173.76
N ASP A 1072 -68.48 -216.22 174.18
CA ASP A 1072 -69.19 -217.22 173.34
C ASP A 1072 -70.72 -216.97 173.29
N THR A 1073 -71.24 -216.06 174.13
CA THR A 1073 -72.65 -215.66 174.21
C THR A 1073 -73.02 -214.48 173.29
N LEU A 1074 -72.13 -213.50 173.05
CA LEU A 1074 -72.42 -212.34 172.19
C LEU A 1074 -72.32 -212.61 170.67
N LYS A 1075 -71.91 -213.83 170.32
CA LYS A 1075 -71.73 -214.39 168.96
C LYS A 1075 -73.00 -214.44 168.07
N ARG A 1076 -74.08 -213.73 168.41
CA ARG A 1076 -75.44 -213.92 167.86
C ARG A 1076 -76.33 -212.67 167.66
N GLN A 1077 -75.92 -211.44 168.03
CA GLN A 1077 -76.91 -210.36 168.27
C GLN A 1077 -76.95 -209.13 167.33
N VAL A 1078 -75.93 -208.84 166.51
CA VAL A 1078 -75.92 -207.63 165.62
C VAL A 1078 -75.67 -207.96 164.13
N SER A 1079 -75.77 -209.24 163.74
CA SER A 1079 -76.00 -209.61 162.33
C SER A 1079 -77.42 -209.27 161.84
N THR A 1080 -78.16 -208.46 162.60
CA THR A 1080 -79.62 -208.32 162.55
C THR A 1080 -80.12 -206.86 162.58
N GLU A 1081 -79.27 -205.84 162.77
CA GLU A 1081 -79.75 -204.44 162.93
C GLU A 1081 -79.31 -203.42 161.86
N LYS A 1082 -78.61 -203.84 160.80
CA LYS A 1082 -78.56 -203.03 159.56
C LYS A 1082 -78.33 -203.79 158.25
N TYR A 1083 -78.96 -204.97 158.17
CA TYR A 1083 -79.47 -205.47 156.88
C TYR A 1083 -80.71 -204.68 156.44
N GLU A 1084 -81.49 -204.15 157.39
CA GLU A 1084 -82.72 -203.38 157.17
C GLU A 1084 -82.49 -201.86 157.30
N ARG A 1085 -83.26 -201.07 156.52
CA ARG A 1085 -83.18 -199.60 156.38
C ARG A 1085 -81.74 -199.02 156.28
N GLU A 1086 -80.91 -199.32 155.27
CA GLU A 1086 -81.14 -199.89 153.92
C GLU A 1086 -81.91 -198.97 152.95
N ARG A 1087 -81.33 -198.75 151.75
CA ARG A 1087 -81.96 -198.69 150.42
C ARG A 1087 -83.14 -197.73 150.14
N ALA A 1088 -83.66 -196.99 151.12
CA ALA A 1088 -84.80 -196.06 150.98
C ALA A 1088 -84.44 -194.73 150.29
N ILE A 1089 -83.95 -194.86 149.07
CA ILE A 1089 -84.17 -193.97 147.92
C ILE A 1089 -83.54 -192.58 148.04
N GLN A 1090 -82.48 -192.41 147.26
CA GLN A 1090 -82.16 -191.12 146.66
C GLN A 1090 -83.17 -190.84 145.52
N GLU A 1091 -83.95 -189.76 145.65
CA GLU A 1091 -84.66 -189.04 144.59
C GLU A 1091 -84.90 -187.56 144.94
N ILE A 1092 -85.38 -187.13 146.12
CA ILE A 1092 -85.12 -187.40 147.55
C ILE A 1092 -83.64 -187.32 147.99
N ARG A 1093 -83.27 -186.56 149.02
CA ARG A 1093 -83.88 -185.41 149.77
C ARG A 1093 -82.72 -184.82 150.60
N ARG A 1094 -82.72 -183.58 151.07
CA ARG A 1094 -83.43 -182.31 150.78
C ARG A 1094 -82.78 -181.26 151.71
N HIS A 1095 -82.96 -179.97 151.42
CA HIS A 1095 -82.53 -178.84 152.26
C HIS A 1095 -81.00 -178.65 152.33
N GLY A 1096 -80.56 -177.38 152.29
CA GLY A 1096 -79.18 -176.96 152.48
C GLY A 1096 -79.02 -176.07 153.71
N LEU A 1097 -77.95 -175.27 153.74
CA LEU A 1097 -77.40 -174.56 154.92
C LEU A 1097 -76.61 -175.55 155.85
N PRO A 1098 -75.77 -175.08 156.81
CA PRO A 1098 -74.32 -174.98 156.53
C PRO A 1098 -73.39 -175.61 157.61
N ALA A 1099 -72.06 -175.45 157.43
CA ALA A 1099 -70.98 -176.03 158.27
C ALA A 1099 -70.88 -177.59 158.12
N PRO A 1100 -70.04 -178.39 158.85
CA PRO A 1100 -69.13 -178.08 159.98
C PRO A 1100 -67.69 -178.72 159.82
N PRO A 1101 -67.03 -179.50 160.73
CA PRO A 1101 -65.57 -179.42 160.93
C PRO A 1101 -64.81 -180.78 160.93
N LEU A 1102 -63.64 -180.83 161.60
CA LEU A 1102 -62.74 -182.00 161.83
C LEU A 1102 -61.93 -182.41 160.57
N SER A 1103 -60.60 -182.62 160.58
CA SER A 1103 -59.63 -183.26 161.49
C SER A 1103 -59.33 -184.74 161.14
N SER A 1104 -58.10 -185.17 161.44
CA SER A 1104 -57.57 -186.55 161.55
C SER A 1104 -56.94 -187.27 160.33
N THR A 1105 -55.78 -187.87 160.63
CA THR A 1105 -55.22 -189.18 160.20
C THR A 1105 -54.54 -189.45 158.83
N LEU A 1106 -53.28 -189.92 158.97
CA LEU A 1106 -52.64 -191.10 158.37
C LEU A 1106 -51.82 -191.04 157.05
N ARG A 1107 -50.68 -191.77 157.11
CA ARG A 1107 -49.86 -192.44 156.07
C ARG A 1107 -48.98 -191.62 155.11
N SER A 1108 -47.67 -191.95 155.16
CA SER A 1108 -46.81 -192.56 154.09
C SER A 1108 -46.72 -191.88 152.70
N PRO A 1109 -45.57 -191.94 151.97
CA PRO A 1109 -44.66 -193.11 151.91
C PRO A 1109 -43.13 -192.81 151.82
N LEU A 1110 -42.40 -193.78 151.25
CA LEU A 1110 -40.96 -193.88 150.94
C LEU A 1110 -40.51 -192.80 149.91
N GLN A 1111 -39.26 -192.67 149.41
CA GLN A 1111 -38.07 -193.55 149.23
C GLN A 1111 -36.83 -192.60 149.14
N SER A 1112 -35.55 -192.89 149.48
CA SER A 1112 -34.73 -194.11 149.62
C SER A 1112 -34.40 -194.84 148.28
N PRO A 1113 -33.24 -195.52 148.13
CA PRO A 1113 -32.10 -195.71 149.04
C PRO A 1113 -31.09 -194.52 148.88
N GLU A 1114 -29.75 -194.53 148.93
CA GLU A 1114 -28.63 -195.50 148.89
C GLU A 1114 -27.41 -194.91 149.65
N HIS A 1115 -26.45 -195.68 150.18
CA HIS A 1115 -26.46 -197.05 150.72
C HIS A 1115 -25.16 -197.28 151.53
N VAL A 1116 -25.17 -198.20 152.53
CA VAL A 1116 -24.00 -199.01 152.99
C VAL A 1116 -22.83 -198.21 153.66
N ASN A 1117 -22.26 -198.56 154.81
CA ASN A 1117 -22.42 -199.64 155.82
C ASN A 1117 -21.70 -199.16 157.13
N VAL A 1118 -21.68 -199.85 158.27
CA VAL A 1118 -22.22 -201.17 158.71
C VAL A 1118 -23.12 -200.94 159.91
#